data_AF-A0A7V3DII6-F1
#
_entry.id   AF-A0A7V3DII6-F1
#
_cell.length_a   1.000
_cell.length_b   1.000
_cell.length_c   1.000
_cell.angle_alpha   90.00
_cell.angle_beta   90.00
_cell.angle_gamma   90.00
#
_symmetry.space_group_name_H-M   'P 1'
#
loop_
_entity.id
_entity.type
_entity.pdbx_description
1 polymer ?
#
loop_
_entity_poly.entity_id
_entity_poly.type
_entity_poly.pdbx_seq_one_letter_code
_entity_poly.pdbx_strand_id
1 'polypeptide(L)'
;MQGCKLFRAVGVQLIWKSNKQEREGAMNFKCWGVTASVVLVVMAALVTGCPPGFVLETVTVTATVQGQGIVVPTGGFVKGITIFAVAIPDAGWTFDHWEGDLTGSANPAALLLNGDKAIKAVFVEQGGEGEPLPVSKDPGLTVEIQSVTIPADLRAEVKFVAKDEKNVALRKSDLASVRFMINYLETPAQGSTARYISYITRNDTTLGTNPPPGASKIQATTDGAGNNGVTDNGDGTLTYKFQTALPASKYAQNLTHCVGGQISRSFGGLTYYANPIFNFRPDGQPVTATRDIVKTEVCNACHTRLAFHGGGRREIEYCILCHTTQSTDAGSGNTLDMATMIHKIHRGENLPSVEGGTPYQIVGFGNTVHDYSEVVFPQDIRNCAACHKDASQSDVYLTKPTLEGCGGCHDRTWFGNQAETPAGYENHPFPQANNAACAGCHPATGNSDFIPSMNRVHRTPEQKSPDAVGLKLAFEGAPVLNEDGTVTISFTVQKGDGSPVTDLSTLNSLSGTLASLMGDYQSYVTETIRNAAGLDATNAATGQYKYTFTKKPDQGLNATYAIGLEGRWSYTWDGTTYRQGPEANPVVYFTVDSGVTPVMRREVVDEAQCLACHNKFALHGGQRVSVEYCVLCHNPNKTDEARRPAEQMPPETVNFKDMIHKIHTGEELNQTPYTVYGFGNTPHNYNHVLFPSDRRNCEICHLPGTYGLPLAAGLAPTRITQGGVLLETISPTTAACTSCHDSPASIAHSTLMAPGGVDTCVFCHGVGAEADITVTHQMAP
;
A
#
# COMPACT_ATOMS: atom_id res chain seq x y z
N MET A 1 19.52 -38.61 71.83
CA MET A 1 20.64 -39.48 72.26
C MET A 1 21.15 -40.23 71.03
N GLN A 2 22.46 -40.39 70.96
CA GLN A 2 23.28 -41.24 70.06
C GLN A 2 22.49 -42.43 69.47
N GLY A 3 22.62 -42.84 68.21
CA GLY A 3 23.68 -42.65 67.22
C GLY A 3 24.04 -44.02 66.62
N CYS A 4 24.35 -44.05 65.31
CA CYS A 4 25.27 -45.01 64.65
C CYS A 4 24.82 -46.51 64.57
N LYS A 5 24.99 -47.31 63.51
CA LYS A 5 25.79 -47.30 62.26
C LYS A 5 25.19 -48.30 61.25
N LEU A 6 25.37 -47.95 59.95
CA LEU A 6 25.67 -48.75 58.74
C LEU A 6 24.98 -50.14 58.52
N PHE A 7 24.49 -50.54 57.34
CA PHE A 7 25.08 -50.48 55.99
C PHE A 7 24.00 -50.72 54.90
N ARG A 8 24.21 -50.11 53.71
CA ARG A 8 23.79 -50.51 52.35
C ARG A 8 22.30 -50.59 51.93
N ALA A 9 21.95 -49.60 51.12
CA ALA A 9 21.34 -49.67 49.78
C ALA A 9 20.01 -50.43 49.58
N VAL A 10 18.90 -49.68 49.49
CA VAL A 10 17.68 -50.00 48.72
C VAL A 10 16.97 -48.66 48.43
N GLY A 11 16.51 -48.39 47.21
CA GLY A 11 15.08 -48.37 46.89
C GLY A 11 14.69 -46.99 46.36
N VAL A 12 14.09 -46.85 45.18
CA VAL A 12 12.67 -47.10 44.90
C VAL A 12 11.80 -46.41 45.95
N GLN A 13 11.04 -45.37 45.57
CA GLN A 13 9.60 -45.49 45.29
C GLN A 13 8.92 -44.13 45.01
N LEU A 14 8.22 -44.09 43.88
CA LEU A 14 6.90 -43.49 43.59
C LEU A 14 6.49 -42.09 44.12
N ILE A 15 6.20 -41.25 43.12
CA ILE A 15 4.97 -40.43 42.90
C ILE A 15 4.89 -39.00 43.50
N TRP A 16 5.06 -38.07 42.54
CA TRP A 16 4.36 -36.79 42.24
C TRP A 16 4.61 -35.48 43.02
N LYS A 17 5.00 -34.49 42.19
CA LYS A 17 4.75 -33.02 42.18
C LYS A 17 5.70 -32.05 42.90
N SER A 18 6.43 -31.28 42.08
CA SER A 18 6.69 -29.83 42.24
C SER A 18 6.93 -29.24 40.82
N ASN A 19 6.09 -28.35 40.29
CA ASN A 19 6.09 -26.88 40.41
C ASN A 19 7.37 -26.14 39.93
N LYS A 20 7.23 -25.55 38.73
CA LYS A 20 7.68 -24.25 38.18
C LYS A 20 9.17 -23.81 38.04
N GLN A 21 9.43 -23.25 36.85
CA GLN A 21 10.49 -22.31 36.38
C GLN A 21 11.90 -22.91 36.17
N GLU A 22 12.66 -22.65 35.10
CA GLU A 22 12.76 -21.56 34.12
C GLU A 22 13.74 -21.96 32.95
N ARG A 23 13.73 -21.20 31.83
CA ARG A 23 14.80 -20.98 30.78
C ARG A 23 14.96 -22.00 29.63
N GLU A 24 14.79 -21.59 28.35
CA GLU A 24 15.78 -20.96 27.42
C GLU A 24 17.03 -21.84 27.19
N GLY A 25 17.56 -22.17 26.01
CA GLY A 25 17.35 -21.80 24.60
C GLY A 25 18.45 -22.48 23.72
N ALA A 26 18.51 -22.11 22.43
CA ALA A 26 19.55 -22.37 21.41
C ALA A 26 19.48 -23.73 20.64
N MET A 27 19.02 -23.73 19.38
CA MET A 27 19.75 -23.49 18.11
C MET A 27 20.60 -24.68 17.62
N ASN A 28 20.25 -25.22 16.44
CA ASN A 28 21.15 -26.01 15.61
C ASN A 28 20.96 -25.62 14.13
N PHE A 29 21.86 -24.76 13.64
CA PHE A 29 22.14 -24.57 12.22
C PHE A 29 23.29 -25.52 11.83
N LYS A 30 23.17 -26.22 10.69
CA LYS A 30 24.32 -26.86 10.02
C LYS A 30 24.33 -26.43 8.56
N CYS A 31 25.16 -25.41 8.26
CA CYS A 31 25.71 -25.19 6.93
C CYS A 31 26.81 -26.23 6.67
N TRP A 32 26.83 -26.84 5.49
CA TRP A 32 27.97 -27.60 4.98
C TRP A 32 28.87 -26.65 4.20
N GLY A 33 30.00 -26.28 4.82
CA GLY A 33 31.15 -25.70 4.16
C GLY A 33 32.17 -26.79 3.87
N VAL A 34 32.63 -26.82 2.61
CA VAL A 34 33.74 -27.62 2.13
C VAL A 34 35.03 -27.01 2.68
N THR A 35 35.80 -27.77 3.48
CA THR A 35 37.25 -27.53 3.61
C THR A 35 38.00 -28.86 3.72
N ALA A 36 38.96 -29.01 2.81
CA ALA A 36 39.96 -30.04 2.80
C ALA A 36 40.86 -29.98 4.05
N SER A 37 41.16 -31.14 4.63
CA SER A 37 42.36 -31.33 5.45
C SER A 37 42.97 -32.68 5.08
N VAL A 38 44.07 -32.53 4.36
CA VAL A 38 45.00 -33.54 3.88
C VAL A 38 45.93 -33.95 5.03
N VAL A 39 46.22 -35.25 5.13
CA VAL A 39 47.39 -35.89 5.75
C VAL A 39 47.51 -35.84 7.29
N LEU A 40 47.31 -37.00 7.94
CA LEU A 40 48.34 -37.67 8.76
C LEU A 40 47.82 -39.00 9.32
N VAL A 41 48.18 -40.10 8.67
CA VAL A 41 48.22 -41.43 9.31
C VAL A 41 49.52 -42.07 8.86
N VAL A 42 50.48 -42.22 9.79
CA VAL A 42 51.34 -43.39 9.99
C VAL A 42 52.27 -43.13 11.19
N MET A 43 51.96 -43.87 12.25
CA MET A 43 52.84 -44.56 13.20
C MET A 43 53.76 -43.78 14.15
N ALA A 44 53.36 -43.80 15.41
CA ALA A 44 54.25 -43.85 16.56
C ALA A 44 53.95 -45.13 17.37
N ALA A 45 54.76 -46.18 17.20
CA ALA A 45 54.99 -47.23 18.20
C ALA A 45 56.25 -48.06 17.84
N LEU A 46 57.36 -47.72 18.52
CA LEU A 46 58.42 -48.61 19.02
C LEU A 46 58.96 -49.72 18.11
N VAL A 47 60.19 -49.54 17.60
CA VAL A 47 61.24 -50.58 17.66
C VAL A 47 62.59 -49.91 17.95
N THR A 48 63.03 -50.08 19.20
CA THR A 48 64.44 -50.05 19.59
C THR A 48 65.17 -51.19 18.90
N GLY A 49 66.22 -50.88 18.14
CA GLY A 49 67.17 -51.87 17.60
C GLY A 49 66.80 -52.44 16.23
N CYS A 50 67.26 -51.77 15.16
CA CYS A 50 67.48 -52.42 13.86
C CYS A 50 68.84 -51.96 13.31
N PRO A 51 69.68 -52.86 12.72
CA PRO A 51 71.03 -52.55 12.27
C PRO A 51 71.02 -51.59 11.06
N PRO A 52 72.11 -50.83 10.81
CA PRO A 52 72.21 -50.03 9.59
C PRO A 52 72.29 -50.94 8.37
N GLY A 53 71.27 -50.93 7.51
CA GLY A 53 71.30 -51.66 6.23
C GLY A 53 69.96 -52.09 5.63
N PHE A 54 68.81 -51.83 6.26
CA PHE A 54 67.50 -52.19 5.67
C PHE A 54 67.01 -51.09 4.72
N VAL A 55 67.24 -51.27 3.41
CA VAL A 55 66.66 -50.41 2.37
C VAL A 55 65.27 -50.95 2.04
N LEU A 56 64.22 -50.21 2.40
CA LEU A 56 62.87 -50.51 1.94
C LEU A 56 62.78 -50.15 0.45
N GLU A 57 62.47 -51.14 -0.40
CA GLU A 57 62.22 -50.90 -1.81
C GLU A 57 60.90 -50.14 -1.96
N THR A 58 60.92 -48.97 -2.61
CA THR A 58 59.74 -48.13 -2.83
C THR A 58 59.27 -48.22 -4.26
N VAL A 59 57.96 -48.15 -4.46
CA VAL A 59 57.30 -48.10 -5.77
C VAL A 59 56.37 -46.90 -5.84
N THR A 60 56.12 -46.40 -7.05
CA THR A 60 55.34 -45.20 -7.30
C THR A 60 53.96 -45.55 -7.86
N VAL A 61 52.91 -44.90 -7.36
CA VAL A 61 51.57 -44.91 -7.95
C VAL A 61 51.34 -43.59 -8.67
N THR A 62 51.18 -43.65 -10.00
CA THR A 62 50.74 -42.52 -10.83
C THR A 62 49.28 -42.71 -11.20
N ALA A 63 48.48 -41.64 -11.06
CA ALA A 63 47.08 -41.65 -11.43
C ALA A 63 46.78 -40.62 -12.53
N THR A 64 45.94 -41.00 -13.48
CA THR A 64 45.36 -40.08 -14.48
C THR A 64 43.84 -40.09 -14.37
N VAL A 65 43.19 -39.02 -14.83
CA VAL A 65 41.74 -38.86 -14.73
C VAL A 65 41.16 -38.53 -16.11
N GLN A 66 40.07 -39.21 -16.47
CA GLN A 66 39.18 -38.81 -17.58
C GLN A 66 37.85 -38.35 -16.99
N GLY A 67 37.41 -37.13 -17.32
CA GLY A 67 36.32 -36.44 -16.62
C GLY A 67 36.83 -35.50 -15.51
N GLN A 68 35.99 -35.11 -14.56
CA GLN A 68 36.35 -34.23 -13.43
C GLN A 68 36.29 -34.98 -12.10
N GLY A 69 37.40 -34.94 -11.36
CA GLY A 69 37.57 -35.62 -10.08
C GLY A 69 39.05 -35.84 -9.74
N ILE A 70 39.29 -36.47 -8.60
CA ILE A 70 40.64 -36.76 -8.09
C ILE A 70 40.81 -38.22 -7.67
N VAL A 71 42.05 -38.72 -7.70
CA VAL A 71 42.41 -40.08 -7.26
C VAL A 71 43.39 -39.99 -6.11
N VAL A 72 43.14 -40.73 -5.02
CA VAL A 72 44.01 -40.80 -3.86
C VAL A 72 44.15 -42.23 -3.32
N PRO A 73 45.32 -42.63 -2.78
CA PRO A 73 46.56 -41.85 -2.70
C PRO A 73 47.46 -42.03 -3.95
N THR A 74 48.31 -41.04 -4.26
CA THR A 74 49.33 -41.09 -5.33
C THR A 74 50.72 -40.77 -4.76
N GLY A 75 51.79 -41.18 -5.46
CA GLY A 75 53.17 -40.97 -5.01
C GLY A 75 53.90 -42.25 -4.61
N GLY A 76 54.93 -42.15 -3.76
CA GLY A 76 55.80 -43.26 -3.39
C GLY A 76 55.32 -44.05 -2.16
N PHE A 77 55.38 -45.38 -2.23
CA PHE A 77 54.95 -46.30 -1.18
C PHE A 77 55.95 -47.46 -1.02
N VAL A 78 55.92 -48.14 0.12
CA VAL A 78 56.72 -49.36 0.34
C VAL A 78 56.17 -50.50 -0.52
N LYS A 79 57.05 -51.17 -1.26
CA LYS A 79 56.69 -52.32 -2.10
C LYS A 79 56.18 -53.49 -1.25
N GLY A 80 55.15 -54.18 -1.74
CA GLY A 80 54.57 -55.37 -1.11
C GLY A 80 53.34 -55.13 -0.23
N ILE A 81 52.94 -53.87 0.00
CA ILE A 81 51.70 -53.54 0.71
C ILE A 81 50.51 -53.45 -0.25
N THR A 82 49.31 -53.63 0.26
CA THR A 82 48.06 -53.30 -0.44
C THR A 82 47.53 -51.97 0.07
N ILE A 83 47.23 -51.04 -0.85
CA ILE A 83 46.55 -49.77 -0.55
C ILE A 83 45.12 -49.81 -1.10
N PHE A 84 44.27 -48.88 -0.65
CA PHE A 84 42.95 -48.66 -1.25
C PHE A 84 42.98 -47.38 -2.08
N ALA A 85 42.86 -47.52 -3.40
CA ALA A 85 42.68 -46.41 -4.32
C ALA A 85 41.22 -45.92 -4.25
N VAL A 86 41.04 -44.62 -4.09
CA VAL A 86 39.75 -43.95 -4.01
C VAL A 86 39.65 -42.93 -5.13
N ALA A 87 38.61 -43.03 -5.95
CA ALA A 87 38.23 -42.01 -6.92
C ALA A 87 37.15 -41.12 -6.29
N ILE A 88 37.40 -39.82 -6.21
CA ILE A 88 36.47 -38.85 -5.64
C ILE A 88 35.99 -37.97 -6.81
N PRO A 89 34.72 -38.07 -7.23
CA PRO A 89 34.20 -37.24 -8.30
C PRO A 89 34.05 -35.78 -7.85
N ASP A 90 34.25 -34.85 -8.78
CA ASP A 90 33.85 -33.44 -8.59
C ASP A 90 32.31 -33.29 -8.71
N ALA A 91 31.78 -32.14 -8.31
CA ALA A 91 30.35 -31.87 -8.37
C ALA A 91 29.80 -32.04 -9.81
N GLY A 92 28.70 -32.81 -9.95
CA GLY A 92 28.07 -33.12 -11.24
C GLY A 92 28.69 -34.30 -12.01
N TRP A 93 29.65 -35.01 -11.42
CA TRP A 93 30.30 -36.18 -12.00
C TRP A 93 30.11 -37.41 -11.11
N THR A 94 30.18 -38.60 -11.69
CA THR A 94 30.19 -39.88 -10.95
C THR A 94 31.36 -40.73 -11.41
N PHE A 95 31.98 -41.46 -10.48
CA PHE A 95 33.00 -42.43 -10.81
C PHE A 95 32.35 -43.62 -11.52
N ASP A 96 32.88 -43.99 -12.69
CA ASP A 96 32.37 -45.09 -13.49
C ASP A 96 33.23 -46.34 -13.30
N HIS A 97 34.51 -46.29 -13.66
CA HIS A 97 35.43 -47.43 -13.50
C HIS A 97 36.92 -47.04 -13.49
N TRP A 98 37.76 -47.99 -13.08
CA TRP A 98 39.21 -47.94 -13.16
C TRP A 98 39.73 -48.59 -14.45
N GLU A 99 40.79 -48.00 -15.01
CA GLU A 99 41.59 -48.55 -16.11
C GLU A 99 43.10 -48.57 -15.72
N GLY A 100 43.90 -49.38 -16.44
CA GLY A 100 45.34 -49.51 -16.20
C GLY A 100 45.67 -50.69 -15.27
N ASP A 101 46.59 -50.48 -14.32
CA ASP A 101 47.01 -51.52 -13.37
C ASP A 101 45.96 -51.83 -12.29
N LEU A 102 44.86 -51.09 -12.27
CA LEU A 102 43.65 -51.36 -11.51
C LEU A 102 42.47 -51.31 -12.47
N THR A 103 41.57 -52.30 -12.40
CA THR A 103 40.42 -52.39 -13.30
C THR A 103 39.13 -52.70 -12.56
N GLY A 104 37.99 -52.37 -13.18
CA GLY A 104 36.65 -52.58 -12.62
C GLY A 104 36.10 -51.36 -11.89
N SER A 105 34.91 -51.47 -11.32
CA SER A 105 34.13 -50.32 -10.79
C SER A 105 34.11 -50.22 -9.25
N ALA A 106 34.88 -51.06 -8.54
CA ALA A 106 34.95 -50.99 -7.08
C ALA A 106 35.63 -49.69 -6.63
N ASN A 107 35.03 -48.97 -5.68
CA ASN A 107 35.58 -47.73 -5.14
C ASN A 107 35.14 -47.53 -3.67
N PRO A 108 36.04 -47.57 -2.68
CA PRO A 108 37.49 -47.80 -2.79
C PRO A 108 37.86 -49.18 -3.35
N ALA A 109 38.95 -49.27 -4.11
CA ALA A 109 39.48 -50.52 -4.66
C ALA A 109 40.88 -50.87 -4.13
N ALA A 110 41.09 -52.14 -3.81
CA ALA A 110 42.37 -52.63 -3.31
C ALA A 110 43.41 -52.75 -4.44
N LEU A 111 44.61 -52.21 -4.24
CA LEU A 111 45.73 -52.23 -5.18
C LEU A 111 47.00 -52.74 -4.48
N LEU A 112 47.52 -53.89 -4.93
CA LEU A 112 48.77 -54.47 -4.43
C LEU A 112 49.99 -53.82 -5.10
N LEU A 113 50.89 -53.25 -4.31
CA LEU A 113 52.05 -52.50 -4.78
C LEU A 113 53.30 -53.38 -4.94
N ASN A 114 53.28 -54.31 -5.88
CA ASN A 114 54.41 -55.20 -6.20
C ASN A 114 55.42 -54.63 -7.24
N GLY A 115 55.19 -53.40 -7.69
CA GLY A 115 55.95 -52.63 -8.69
C GLY A 115 55.33 -51.24 -8.83
N ASP A 116 55.90 -50.36 -9.66
CA ASP A 116 55.26 -49.10 -10.03
C ASP A 116 53.89 -49.36 -10.66
N LYS A 117 52.91 -48.51 -10.34
CA LYS A 117 51.52 -48.65 -10.79
C LYS A 117 51.05 -47.40 -11.50
N ALA A 118 50.43 -47.57 -12.66
CA ALA A 118 49.71 -46.54 -13.39
C ALA A 118 48.21 -46.88 -13.43
N ILE A 119 47.40 -46.10 -12.73
CA ILE A 119 45.94 -46.27 -12.69
C ILE A 119 45.24 -45.07 -13.31
N LYS A 120 44.05 -45.28 -13.86
CA LYS A 120 43.21 -44.22 -14.42
C LYS A 120 41.80 -44.34 -13.89
N ALA A 121 41.25 -43.24 -13.36
CA ALA A 121 39.84 -43.15 -13.00
C ALA A 121 39.05 -42.50 -14.14
N VAL A 122 37.98 -43.16 -14.57
CA VAL A 122 37.03 -42.61 -15.52
C VAL A 122 35.80 -42.12 -14.75
N PHE A 123 35.48 -40.85 -14.92
CA PHE A 123 34.27 -40.23 -14.43
C PHE A 123 33.35 -39.90 -15.60
N VAL A 124 32.06 -40.09 -15.39
CA VAL A 124 31.01 -39.71 -16.33
C VAL A 124 30.20 -38.56 -15.74
N GLU A 125 29.90 -37.57 -16.57
CA GLU A 125 29.03 -36.46 -16.23
C GLU A 125 27.65 -37.01 -15.89
N GLN A 126 27.08 -36.62 -14.76
CA GLN A 126 25.68 -36.93 -14.47
C GLN A 126 24.83 -36.18 -15.49
N GLY A 127 24.37 -36.88 -16.53
CA GLY A 127 23.30 -36.40 -17.37
C GLY A 127 22.11 -36.05 -16.48
N GLY A 128 21.76 -34.77 -16.42
CA GLY A 128 20.67 -34.27 -15.59
C GLY A 128 19.32 -34.78 -16.08
N GLU A 129 18.97 -36.02 -15.73
CA GLU A 129 17.58 -36.39 -15.50
C GLU A 129 17.24 -35.97 -14.07
N GLY A 130 16.25 -35.07 -13.97
CA GLY A 130 16.06 -34.18 -12.84
C GLY A 130 15.82 -34.87 -11.50
N GLU A 131 16.56 -34.40 -10.50
CA GLU A 131 15.92 -34.20 -9.19
C GLU A 131 14.65 -33.37 -9.44
N PRO A 132 13.46 -33.85 -9.00
CA PRO A 132 12.24 -33.07 -9.18
C PRO A 132 12.47 -31.71 -8.53
N LEU A 133 12.25 -30.63 -9.29
CA LEU A 133 12.25 -29.27 -8.73
C LEU A 133 11.47 -29.27 -7.41
N PRO A 134 11.97 -28.62 -6.35
CA PRO A 134 11.28 -28.60 -5.07
C PRO A 134 9.81 -28.20 -5.27
N VAL A 135 8.89 -29.02 -4.79
CA VAL A 135 7.45 -28.73 -4.85
C VAL A 135 7.20 -27.58 -3.88
N SER A 136 6.64 -26.47 -4.39
CA SER A 136 6.25 -25.35 -3.54
C SER A 136 5.18 -25.79 -2.54
N LYS A 137 5.43 -25.48 -1.26
CA LYS A 137 4.51 -25.76 -0.14
C LYS A 137 4.09 -24.49 0.60
N ASP A 138 4.55 -23.34 0.12
CA ASP A 138 4.34 -22.05 0.75
C ASP A 138 3.39 -21.19 -0.10
N PRO A 139 2.63 -20.26 0.52
CA PRO A 139 1.74 -19.36 -0.19
C PRO A 139 2.48 -18.35 -1.09
N GLY A 140 1.73 -17.49 -1.78
CA GLY A 140 2.30 -16.39 -2.56
C GLY A 140 2.45 -16.71 -4.05
N LEU A 141 2.60 -15.64 -4.83
CA LEU A 141 2.88 -15.71 -6.25
C LEU A 141 3.65 -14.46 -6.64
N THR A 142 4.88 -14.65 -7.11
CA THR A 142 5.66 -13.64 -7.82
C THR A 142 5.95 -14.16 -9.22
N VAL A 143 5.94 -13.29 -10.23
CA VAL A 143 6.21 -13.70 -11.61
C VAL A 143 7.13 -12.68 -12.26
N GLU A 144 8.15 -13.17 -12.96
CA GLU A 144 9.12 -12.38 -13.70
C GLU A 144 9.21 -12.90 -15.13
N ILE A 145 9.02 -12.01 -16.12
CA ILE A 145 9.27 -12.34 -17.53
C ILE A 145 10.76 -12.17 -17.79
N GLN A 146 11.41 -13.23 -18.27
CA GLN A 146 12.84 -13.24 -18.58
C GLN A 146 13.12 -12.76 -20.00
N SER A 147 12.30 -13.19 -20.96
CA SER A 147 12.49 -12.84 -22.37
C SER A 147 11.21 -13.04 -23.17
N VAL A 148 11.10 -12.30 -24.27
CA VAL A 148 10.07 -12.49 -25.29
C VAL A 148 10.73 -12.67 -26.64
N THR A 149 10.33 -13.70 -27.39
CA THR A 149 10.76 -13.93 -28.78
C THR A 149 9.55 -13.93 -29.71
N ILE A 150 9.75 -13.44 -30.94
CA ILE A 150 8.73 -13.49 -32.00
C ILE A 150 9.27 -14.38 -33.12
N PRO A 151 8.89 -15.66 -33.18
CA PRO A 151 9.36 -16.58 -34.21
C PRO A 151 8.74 -16.27 -35.58
N ALA A 152 9.16 -17.01 -36.61
CA ALA A 152 8.70 -16.83 -38.00
C ALA A 152 7.20 -17.03 -38.19
N ASP A 153 6.53 -17.77 -37.30
CA ASP A 153 5.07 -17.95 -37.30
C ASP A 153 4.31 -16.76 -36.69
N LEU A 154 5.04 -15.72 -36.26
CA LEU A 154 4.55 -14.50 -35.62
C LEU A 154 3.74 -14.74 -34.34
N ARG A 155 3.84 -15.92 -33.73
CA ARG A 155 3.22 -16.20 -32.43
C ARG A 155 4.25 -15.99 -31.33
N ALA A 156 4.08 -14.94 -30.54
CA ALA A 156 5.01 -14.61 -29.48
C ALA A 156 5.23 -15.77 -28.49
N GLU A 157 6.47 -15.90 -28.01
CA GLU A 157 6.87 -16.82 -26.95
C GLU A 157 7.41 -16.01 -25.77
N VAL A 158 6.83 -16.24 -24.59
CA VAL A 158 7.20 -15.55 -23.35
C VAL A 158 7.83 -16.56 -22.41
N LYS A 159 9.11 -16.39 -22.11
CA LYS A 159 9.80 -17.18 -21.07
C LYS A 159 9.70 -16.43 -19.76
N PHE A 160 9.21 -17.08 -18.71
CA PHE A 160 8.98 -16.47 -17.40
C PHE A 160 9.26 -17.46 -16.26
N VAL A 161 9.44 -16.92 -15.06
CA VAL A 161 9.56 -17.70 -13.81
C VAL A 161 8.45 -17.27 -12.87
N ALA A 162 7.80 -18.24 -12.25
CA ALA A 162 6.85 -18.01 -11.17
C ALA A 162 7.43 -18.58 -9.87
N LYS A 163 7.29 -17.88 -8.74
CA LYS A 163 7.79 -18.32 -7.44
C LYS A 163 6.77 -18.08 -6.32
N ASP A 164 6.86 -18.88 -5.26
CA ASP A 164 6.15 -18.62 -4.01
C ASP A 164 6.85 -17.55 -3.14
N GLU A 165 6.32 -17.28 -1.96
CA GLU A 165 6.90 -16.29 -1.03
C GLU A 165 8.29 -16.65 -0.50
N LYS A 166 8.69 -17.94 -0.58
CA LYS A 166 10.02 -18.43 -0.20
C LYS A 166 10.97 -18.52 -1.38
N ASN A 167 10.60 -17.95 -2.52
CA ASN A 167 11.35 -17.95 -3.78
C ASN A 167 11.53 -19.36 -4.39
N VAL A 168 10.69 -20.34 -4.04
CA VAL A 168 10.69 -21.66 -4.67
C VAL A 168 9.95 -21.55 -6.01
N ALA A 169 10.56 -22.09 -7.07
CA ALA A 169 9.97 -22.07 -8.40
C ALA A 169 8.66 -22.89 -8.46
N LEU A 170 7.66 -22.32 -9.12
CA LEU A 170 6.34 -22.89 -9.33
C LEU A 170 6.28 -23.58 -10.69
N ARG A 171 5.64 -24.74 -10.72
CA ARG A 171 5.36 -25.50 -11.94
C ARG A 171 4.07 -25.02 -12.58
N LYS A 172 3.83 -25.41 -13.83
CA LYS A 172 2.54 -25.16 -14.52
C LYS A 172 1.34 -25.63 -13.69
N SER A 173 1.46 -26.78 -13.02
CA SER A 173 0.39 -27.37 -12.19
C SER A 173 0.01 -26.52 -10.97
N ASP A 174 0.90 -25.64 -10.53
CA ASP A 174 0.67 -24.77 -9.36
C ASP A 174 -0.10 -23.51 -9.77
N LEU A 175 -0.21 -23.21 -11.07
CA LEU A 175 -0.85 -22.01 -11.58
C LEU A 175 -2.31 -22.30 -11.96
N ALA A 176 -3.23 -21.51 -11.42
CA ALA A 176 -4.65 -21.62 -11.70
C ALA A 176 -5.02 -21.02 -13.06
N SER A 177 -4.45 -19.87 -13.41
CA SER A 177 -4.64 -19.22 -14.71
C SER A 177 -3.36 -18.53 -15.17
N VAL A 178 -3.03 -18.64 -16.45
CA VAL A 178 -1.95 -17.90 -17.12
C VAL A 178 -2.50 -17.27 -18.40
N ARG A 179 -2.48 -15.94 -18.47
CA ARG A 179 -2.90 -15.18 -19.65
C ARG A 179 -1.87 -14.12 -19.95
N PHE A 180 -1.57 -13.91 -21.23
CA PHE A 180 -0.70 -12.83 -21.68
C PHE A 180 -1.37 -12.02 -22.76
N MET A 181 -0.92 -10.78 -22.92
CA MET A 181 -1.24 -9.91 -24.05
C MET A 181 0.02 -9.24 -24.57
N ILE A 182 -0.07 -8.70 -25.78
CA ILE A 182 1.06 -8.03 -26.44
C ILE A 182 0.60 -6.79 -27.19
N ASN A 183 1.35 -5.70 -26.99
CA ASN A 183 1.08 -4.39 -27.52
C ASN A 183 2.34 -3.83 -28.17
N TYR A 184 2.18 -2.87 -29.06
CA TYR A 184 3.28 -1.98 -29.48
C TYR A 184 3.01 -0.56 -28.97
N LEU A 185 4.08 0.18 -28.68
CA LEU A 185 4.01 1.60 -28.40
C LEU A 185 3.97 2.35 -29.73
N GLU A 186 2.87 3.05 -30.01
CA GLU A 186 2.74 3.78 -31.25
C GLU A 186 3.65 5.02 -31.30
N THR A 187 3.99 5.45 -32.50
CA THR A 187 4.54 6.79 -32.72
C THR A 187 3.41 7.80 -32.53
N PRO A 188 3.49 8.72 -31.54
CA PRO A 188 2.40 9.65 -31.28
C PRO A 188 2.27 10.65 -32.44
N ALA A 189 1.02 10.99 -32.77
CA ALA A 189 0.73 12.16 -33.59
C ALA A 189 1.23 13.44 -32.90
N GLN A 190 1.45 14.50 -33.69
CA GLN A 190 1.91 15.79 -33.16
C GLN A 190 0.99 16.28 -32.03
N GLY A 191 1.59 16.74 -30.93
CA GLY A 191 0.88 17.20 -29.73
C GLY A 191 0.31 16.10 -28.83
N SER A 192 0.37 14.82 -29.25
CA SER A 192 -0.15 13.69 -28.48
C SER A 192 0.93 13.00 -27.65
N THR A 193 0.51 12.10 -26.75
CA THR A 193 1.38 11.17 -26.01
C THR A 193 1.28 9.77 -26.60
N ALA A 194 2.41 9.04 -26.64
CA ALA A 194 2.46 7.69 -27.21
C ALA A 194 1.53 6.74 -26.45
N ARG A 195 0.74 5.92 -27.15
CA ARG A 195 -0.18 4.93 -26.56
C ARG A 195 0.27 3.51 -26.86
N TYR A 196 0.00 2.60 -25.93
CA TYR A 196 0.06 1.18 -26.24
C TYR A 196 -1.16 0.81 -27.07
N ILE A 197 -0.92 0.09 -28.16
CA ILE A 197 -1.94 -0.41 -29.07
C ILE A 197 -1.87 -1.93 -29.07
N SER A 198 -2.99 -2.57 -28.80
CA SER A 198 -3.05 -4.03 -28.66
C SER A 198 -3.09 -4.68 -30.04
N TYR A 199 -2.31 -5.76 -30.18
CA TYR A 199 -2.43 -6.66 -31.33
C TYR A 199 -3.64 -7.58 -31.24
N ILE A 200 -4.15 -7.80 -30.03
CA ILE A 200 -5.22 -8.75 -29.75
C ILE A 200 -6.44 -7.98 -29.25
N THR A 201 -7.50 -8.04 -30.04
CA THR A 201 -8.78 -7.41 -29.73
C THR A 201 -9.92 -8.41 -29.87
N ARG A 202 -11.04 -8.07 -29.24
CA ARG A 202 -12.31 -8.75 -29.39
C ARG A 202 -13.41 -7.74 -29.70
N ASN A 203 -14.51 -8.26 -30.22
CA ASN A 203 -15.77 -7.52 -30.30
C ASN A 203 -16.53 -7.71 -28.99
N ASP A 204 -16.77 -6.60 -28.31
CA ASP A 204 -17.68 -6.50 -27.20
C ASP A 204 -19.11 -6.32 -27.72
N THR A 205 -20.03 -7.08 -27.14
CA THR A 205 -21.46 -7.13 -27.52
C THR A 205 -22.35 -7.07 -26.28
N THR A 206 -21.85 -6.52 -25.17
CA THR A 206 -22.64 -6.31 -23.95
C THR A 206 -23.93 -5.55 -24.28
N LEU A 207 -25.03 -6.00 -23.68
CA LEU A 207 -26.33 -5.36 -23.90
C LEU A 207 -26.41 -4.13 -22.99
N GLY A 208 -26.54 -2.97 -23.62
CA GLY A 208 -26.47 -1.67 -22.96
C GLY A 208 -27.80 -1.07 -22.53
N THR A 209 -27.71 -0.08 -21.65
CA THR A 209 -28.80 0.88 -21.38
C THR A 209 -28.82 2.03 -22.40
N ASN A 210 -27.68 2.29 -23.08
CA ASN A 210 -27.51 3.28 -24.15
C ASN A 210 -26.11 3.07 -24.79
N PRO A 211 -25.93 2.44 -25.97
CA PRO A 211 -26.55 2.77 -27.26
C PRO A 211 -27.27 1.52 -27.87
N PRO A 212 -27.73 1.49 -29.15
CA PRO A 212 -28.81 0.58 -29.54
C PRO A 212 -28.46 -0.91 -29.37
N PRO A 213 -29.47 -1.77 -29.11
CA PRO A 213 -29.28 -3.22 -29.00
C PRO A 213 -28.50 -3.77 -30.19
N GLY A 214 -27.35 -4.42 -29.93
CA GLY A 214 -26.50 -5.02 -30.96
C GLY A 214 -25.32 -4.17 -31.42
N ALA A 215 -25.01 -3.04 -30.77
CA ALA A 215 -23.75 -2.34 -31.00
C ALA A 215 -22.56 -3.25 -30.64
N SER A 216 -21.65 -3.46 -31.60
CA SER A 216 -20.39 -4.17 -31.40
C SER A 216 -19.26 -3.15 -31.29
N LYS A 217 -18.47 -3.18 -30.21
CA LYS A 217 -17.32 -2.29 -30.03
C LYS A 217 -16.03 -3.07 -29.88
N ILE A 218 -14.91 -2.48 -30.28
CA ILE A 218 -13.60 -3.12 -30.15
C ILE A 218 -13.12 -2.94 -28.70
N GLN A 219 -12.53 -3.99 -28.14
CA GLN A 219 -11.80 -3.95 -26.88
C GLN A 219 -10.51 -4.76 -27.00
N ALA A 220 -9.40 -4.21 -26.50
CA ALA A 220 -8.18 -4.99 -26.29
C ALA A 220 -8.43 -6.13 -25.29
N THR A 221 -7.76 -7.26 -25.50
CA THR A 221 -7.92 -8.46 -24.67
C THR A 221 -6.63 -9.29 -24.64
N THR A 222 -6.59 -10.31 -23.78
CA THR A 222 -5.51 -11.30 -23.72
C THR A 222 -5.61 -12.34 -24.84
N ASP A 223 -4.51 -13.03 -25.09
CA ASP A 223 -4.42 -14.18 -26.00
C ASP A 223 -5.33 -15.35 -25.57
N GLY A 224 -5.75 -16.13 -26.57
CA GLY A 224 -6.66 -17.26 -26.41
C GLY A 224 -6.03 -18.56 -25.87
N ALA A 225 -4.70 -18.71 -25.89
CA ALA A 225 -4.07 -19.98 -25.52
C ALA A 225 -4.29 -20.33 -24.03
N GLY A 226 -4.37 -19.32 -23.16
CA GLY A 226 -4.49 -19.51 -21.71
C GLY A 226 -3.48 -20.54 -21.16
N ASN A 227 -3.91 -21.37 -20.21
CA ASN A 227 -3.07 -22.43 -19.63
C ASN A 227 -2.57 -23.46 -20.66
N ASN A 228 -3.26 -23.61 -21.79
CA ASN A 228 -2.84 -24.55 -22.84
C ASN A 228 -1.58 -24.06 -23.57
N GLY A 229 -1.30 -22.76 -23.57
CA GLY A 229 -0.08 -22.18 -24.12
C GLY A 229 1.17 -22.39 -23.27
N VAL A 230 1.02 -22.85 -22.02
CA VAL A 230 2.13 -22.96 -21.06
C VAL A 230 2.82 -24.32 -21.16
N THR A 231 4.15 -24.31 -21.25
CA THR A 231 5.02 -25.48 -21.16
C THR A 231 5.98 -25.32 -19.99
N ASP A 232 6.19 -26.38 -19.21
CA ASP A 232 7.22 -26.46 -18.17
C ASP A 232 8.53 -26.91 -18.80
N ASN A 233 9.58 -26.12 -18.63
CA ASN A 233 10.88 -26.39 -19.25
C ASN A 233 11.75 -27.33 -18.38
N GLY A 234 11.32 -27.68 -17.17
CA GLY A 234 12.05 -28.56 -16.25
C GLY A 234 13.22 -27.91 -15.50
N ASP A 235 13.55 -26.66 -15.80
CA ASP A 235 14.63 -25.87 -15.18
C ASP A 235 14.10 -24.79 -14.19
N GLY A 236 12.81 -24.84 -13.87
CA GLY A 236 12.11 -23.84 -13.05
C GLY A 236 11.57 -22.66 -13.84
N THR A 237 11.76 -22.66 -15.16
CA THR A 237 11.17 -21.66 -16.07
C THR A 237 9.98 -22.24 -16.83
N LEU A 238 9.07 -21.35 -17.22
CA LEU A 238 7.86 -21.65 -17.97
C LEU A 238 7.89 -20.89 -19.30
N THR A 239 7.37 -21.49 -20.36
CA THR A 239 7.22 -20.85 -21.67
C THR A 239 5.74 -20.75 -22.02
N TYR A 240 5.25 -19.55 -22.32
CA TYR A 240 3.92 -19.32 -22.89
C TYR A 240 4.02 -19.06 -24.38
N LYS A 241 3.42 -19.92 -25.21
CA LYS A 241 3.26 -19.73 -26.65
C LYS A 241 1.89 -19.14 -26.94
N PHE A 242 1.86 -17.99 -27.61
CA PHE A 242 0.62 -17.35 -28.04
C PHE A 242 -0.10 -18.21 -29.08
N GLN A 243 -1.43 -18.28 -29.01
CA GLN A 243 -2.25 -18.85 -30.07
C GLN A 243 -2.38 -17.89 -31.25
N THR A 244 -2.49 -16.59 -30.96
CA THR A 244 -2.70 -15.52 -31.93
C THR A 244 -1.37 -15.13 -32.58
N ALA A 245 -1.32 -15.16 -33.91
CA ALA A 245 -0.20 -14.62 -34.67
C ALA A 245 -0.33 -13.08 -34.78
N LEU A 246 0.78 -12.35 -34.62
CA LEU A 246 0.80 -10.91 -34.81
C LEU A 246 0.47 -10.58 -36.28
N PRO A 247 -0.38 -9.58 -36.56
CA PRO A 247 -0.63 -9.14 -37.93
C PRO A 247 0.65 -8.60 -38.56
N ALA A 248 1.16 -9.27 -39.60
CA ALA A 248 2.40 -8.90 -40.28
C ALA A 248 2.41 -7.43 -40.78
N SER A 249 1.24 -6.90 -41.17
CA SER A 249 1.08 -5.51 -41.62
C SER A 249 1.21 -4.46 -40.52
N LYS A 250 1.10 -4.85 -39.23
CA LYS A 250 1.20 -3.96 -38.07
C LYS A 250 2.42 -4.25 -37.21
N TYR A 251 3.14 -5.32 -37.50
CA TYR A 251 4.30 -5.75 -36.72
C TYR A 251 5.56 -5.04 -37.22
N ALA A 252 6.00 -4.05 -36.46
CA ALA A 252 7.18 -3.24 -36.77
C ALA A 252 8.29 -3.50 -35.75
N GLN A 253 9.36 -4.18 -36.16
CA GLN A 253 10.42 -4.66 -35.26
C GLN A 253 11.22 -3.55 -34.55
N ASN A 254 11.17 -2.33 -35.09
CA ASN A 254 11.87 -1.16 -34.55
C ASN A 254 11.09 -0.41 -33.46
N LEU A 255 9.82 -0.76 -33.21
CA LEU A 255 9.01 -0.16 -32.16
C LEU A 255 9.17 -0.91 -30.84
N THR A 256 9.05 -0.19 -29.73
CA THR A 256 8.89 -0.82 -28.41
C THR A 256 7.61 -1.65 -28.39
N HIS A 257 7.73 -2.90 -27.96
CA HIS A 257 6.62 -3.79 -27.65
C HIS A 257 6.53 -3.99 -26.14
N CYS A 258 5.32 -4.23 -25.65
CA CYS A 258 5.07 -4.54 -24.25
C CYS A 258 4.23 -5.81 -24.16
N VAL A 259 4.74 -6.80 -23.42
CA VAL A 259 3.98 -7.98 -22.99
C VAL A 259 3.56 -7.77 -21.54
N GLY A 260 2.28 -8.02 -21.26
CA GLY A 260 1.74 -8.03 -19.91
C GLY A 260 1.04 -9.35 -19.60
N GLY A 261 1.22 -9.84 -18.38
CA GLY A 261 0.61 -11.07 -17.89
C GLY A 261 -0.52 -10.84 -16.88
N GLN A 262 -1.46 -11.76 -16.81
CA GLN A 262 -2.36 -11.96 -15.66
C GLN A 262 -2.27 -13.42 -15.26
N ILE A 263 -1.53 -13.68 -14.18
CA ILE A 263 -1.27 -15.01 -13.65
C ILE A 263 -1.93 -15.12 -12.28
N SER A 264 -2.54 -16.27 -12.00
CA SER A 264 -3.06 -16.58 -10.67
C SER A 264 -2.64 -17.95 -10.17
N ARG A 265 -2.59 -18.09 -8.85
CA ARG A 265 -2.33 -19.33 -8.12
C ARG A 265 -3.38 -19.50 -7.03
N SER A 266 -3.92 -20.70 -6.90
CA SER A 266 -4.80 -21.05 -5.78
C SER A 266 -4.01 -21.88 -4.76
N PHE A 267 -3.93 -21.40 -3.53
CA PHE A 267 -3.18 -22.07 -2.46
C PHE A 267 -3.85 -21.80 -1.11
N GLY A 268 -4.05 -22.83 -0.30
CA GLY A 268 -4.65 -22.69 1.05
C GLY A 268 -6.06 -22.08 1.05
N GLY A 269 -6.83 -22.23 -0.03
CA GLY A 269 -8.15 -21.62 -0.20
C GLY A 269 -8.12 -20.13 -0.62
N LEU A 270 -6.94 -19.55 -0.78
CA LEU A 270 -6.75 -18.17 -1.25
C LEU A 270 -6.30 -18.15 -2.71
N THR A 271 -6.56 -17.03 -3.40
CA THR A 271 -6.07 -16.79 -4.76
C THR A 271 -5.07 -15.65 -4.76
N TYR A 272 -3.87 -15.93 -5.26
CA TYR A 272 -2.78 -14.99 -5.43
C TYR A 272 -2.71 -14.56 -6.89
N TYR A 273 -2.34 -13.29 -7.14
CA TYR A 273 -2.28 -12.72 -8.49
C TYR A 273 -0.93 -12.04 -8.72
N ALA A 274 -0.47 -12.07 -9.97
CA ALA A 274 0.68 -11.32 -10.44
C ALA A 274 0.43 -10.78 -11.85
N ASN A 275 0.81 -9.51 -12.10
CA ASN A 275 0.75 -8.90 -13.42
C ASN A 275 2.14 -8.47 -13.93
N PRO A 276 2.99 -9.42 -14.37
CA PRO A 276 4.32 -9.08 -14.87
C PRO A 276 4.24 -8.27 -16.17
N ILE A 277 5.14 -7.29 -16.32
CA ILE A 277 5.25 -6.41 -17.48
C ILE A 277 6.66 -6.49 -18.05
N PHE A 278 6.79 -6.59 -19.37
CA PHE A 278 8.07 -6.64 -20.06
C PHE A 278 8.06 -5.83 -21.34
N ASN A 279 8.90 -4.79 -21.39
CA ASN A 279 9.12 -3.99 -22.59
C ASN A 279 10.34 -4.51 -23.35
N PHE A 280 10.24 -4.62 -24.67
CA PHE A 280 11.34 -5.10 -25.52
C PHE A 280 11.24 -4.51 -26.93
N ARG A 281 12.31 -4.63 -27.72
CA ARG A 281 12.26 -4.41 -29.16
C ARG A 281 12.57 -5.72 -29.89
N PRO A 282 11.74 -6.11 -30.87
CA PRO A 282 12.00 -7.34 -31.61
C PRO A 282 13.30 -7.36 -32.43
N ASP A 283 13.83 -6.19 -32.81
CA ASP A 283 15.12 -6.08 -33.51
C ASP A 283 16.37 -6.23 -32.59
N GLY A 284 16.16 -6.54 -31.31
CA GLY A 284 17.22 -6.75 -30.32
C GLY A 284 17.91 -5.48 -29.83
N GLN A 285 17.48 -4.30 -30.30
CA GLN A 285 18.01 -3.03 -29.83
C GLN A 285 17.45 -2.66 -28.44
N PRO A 286 18.14 -1.81 -27.66
CA PRO A 286 17.62 -1.32 -26.39
C PRO A 286 16.27 -0.60 -26.54
N VAL A 287 15.39 -0.79 -25.58
CA VAL A 287 14.14 -0.02 -25.45
C VAL A 287 14.50 1.43 -25.13
N THR A 288 14.12 2.35 -26.03
CA THR A 288 14.41 3.80 -25.89
C THR A 288 13.19 4.61 -25.47
N ALA A 289 11.99 4.03 -25.53
CA ALA A 289 10.75 4.71 -25.17
C ALA A 289 9.77 3.73 -24.53
N THR A 290 9.12 4.19 -23.46
CA THR A 290 7.99 3.56 -22.76
C THR A 290 6.92 4.61 -22.50
N ARG A 291 5.78 4.19 -21.93
CA ARG A 291 4.73 5.11 -21.44
C ARG A 291 4.62 4.99 -19.91
N ASP A 292 5.20 5.97 -19.21
CA ASP A 292 5.33 6.00 -17.76
C ASP A 292 4.87 7.35 -17.21
N ILE A 293 3.55 7.52 -17.02
CA ILE A 293 2.92 8.80 -16.66
C ILE A 293 2.41 8.83 -15.22
N VAL A 294 1.92 7.70 -14.70
CA VAL A 294 1.40 7.55 -13.33
C VAL A 294 1.88 6.20 -12.82
N LYS A 295 2.35 6.17 -11.56
CA LYS A 295 2.75 4.94 -10.86
C LYS A 295 1.59 4.33 -10.09
N THR A 296 1.57 3.00 -9.98
CA THR A 296 0.55 2.25 -9.23
C THR A 296 0.49 2.67 -7.76
N GLU A 297 1.64 2.94 -7.14
CA GLU A 297 1.77 3.33 -5.74
C GLU A 297 1.12 4.69 -5.46
N VAL A 298 1.08 5.58 -6.45
CA VAL A 298 0.42 6.88 -6.32
C VAL A 298 -1.10 6.71 -6.22
N CYS A 299 -1.68 5.78 -6.99
CA CYS A 299 -3.08 5.40 -6.85
C CYS A 299 -3.33 4.74 -5.49
N ASN A 300 -2.39 3.88 -5.07
CA ASN A 300 -2.53 3.16 -3.82
C ASN A 300 -2.33 4.02 -2.55
N ALA A 301 -1.99 5.30 -2.71
CA ALA A 301 -2.06 6.26 -1.60
C ALA A 301 -3.49 6.44 -1.07
N CYS A 302 -4.50 6.33 -1.95
CA CYS A 302 -5.92 6.35 -1.58
C CYS A 302 -6.56 4.97 -1.58
N HIS A 303 -6.16 4.11 -2.52
CA HIS A 303 -6.66 2.74 -2.64
C HIS A 303 -5.73 1.78 -1.90
N THR A 304 -6.18 0.94 -0.96
CA THR A 304 -5.23 -0.01 -0.33
C THR A 304 -4.47 -0.86 -1.35
N ARG A 305 -5.18 -1.29 -2.40
CA ARG A 305 -4.61 -1.92 -3.59
C ARG A 305 -5.67 -1.92 -4.68
N LEU A 306 -5.33 -1.44 -5.88
CA LEU A 306 -6.22 -1.62 -7.03
C LEU A 306 -6.44 -3.11 -7.28
N ALA A 307 -7.69 -3.52 -7.47
CA ALA A 307 -8.06 -4.94 -7.57
C ALA A 307 -9.28 -5.11 -8.49
N PHE A 308 -9.12 -4.80 -9.77
CA PHE A 308 -10.22 -4.82 -10.73
C PHE A 308 -10.38 -6.17 -11.42
N HIS A 309 -11.55 -6.36 -12.04
CA HIS A 309 -11.88 -7.56 -12.84
C HIS A 309 -11.73 -8.87 -12.05
N GLY A 310 -12.35 -8.93 -10.87
CA GLY A 310 -12.25 -10.07 -9.96
C GLY A 310 -10.96 -10.12 -9.16
N GLY A 311 -10.29 -8.96 -8.97
CA GLY A 311 -9.13 -8.79 -8.10
C GLY A 311 -7.76 -9.05 -8.73
N GLY A 312 -7.72 -9.54 -9.98
CA GLY A 312 -6.49 -10.00 -10.62
C GLY A 312 -5.78 -9.00 -11.54
N ARG A 313 -6.21 -7.73 -11.54
CA ARG A 313 -5.57 -6.64 -12.30
C ARG A 313 -5.30 -5.48 -11.35
N ARG A 314 -4.03 -5.24 -11.04
CA ARG A 314 -3.63 -4.39 -9.91
C ARG A 314 -2.70 -3.23 -10.29
N GLU A 315 -1.96 -3.36 -11.38
CA GLU A 315 -0.92 -2.42 -11.79
C GLU A 315 -1.38 -1.56 -12.96
N ILE A 316 -1.17 -0.24 -12.86
CA ILE A 316 -1.49 0.74 -13.90
C ILE A 316 -0.80 0.38 -15.22
N GLU A 317 0.45 -0.07 -15.13
CA GLU A 317 1.26 -0.52 -16.26
C GLU A 317 0.63 -1.69 -17.01
N TYR A 318 -0.11 -2.57 -16.32
CA TYR A 318 -0.89 -3.63 -16.95
C TYR A 318 -2.20 -3.09 -17.52
N CYS A 319 -2.90 -2.23 -16.77
CA CYS A 319 -4.20 -1.69 -17.17
C CYS A 319 -4.13 -0.93 -18.50
N ILE A 320 -3.08 -0.14 -18.74
CA ILE A 320 -2.91 0.64 -19.98
C ILE A 320 -2.68 -0.20 -21.24
N LEU A 321 -2.48 -1.52 -21.09
CA LEU A 321 -2.41 -2.45 -22.23
C LEU A 321 -3.80 -2.83 -22.74
N CYS A 322 -4.83 -2.78 -21.88
CA CYS A 322 -6.22 -3.02 -22.26
C CYS A 322 -7.00 -1.71 -22.48
N HIS A 323 -6.77 -0.73 -21.59
CA HIS A 323 -7.44 0.56 -21.58
C HIS A 323 -6.79 1.54 -22.55
N THR A 324 -6.82 1.16 -23.82
CA THR A 324 -6.25 1.90 -24.96
C THR A 324 -7.32 2.73 -25.66
N THR A 325 -6.90 3.60 -26.58
CA THR A 325 -7.79 4.39 -27.45
C THR A 325 -8.65 3.54 -28.38
N GLN A 326 -8.33 2.24 -28.55
CA GLN A 326 -9.12 1.31 -29.34
C GLN A 326 -10.33 0.75 -28.59
N SER A 327 -10.30 0.83 -27.25
CA SER A 327 -11.26 0.14 -26.40
C SER A 327 -12.47 1.04 -26.09
N THR A 328 -13.67 0.50 -26.29
CA THR A 328 -14.95 1.17 -25.98
C THR A 328 -15.90 0.15 -25.38
N ASP A 329 -16.67 0.56 -24.37
CA ASP A 329 -17.76 -0.25 -23.82
C ASP A 329 -18.94 -0.22 -24.79
N ALA A 330 -19.38 -1.39 -25.25
CA ALA A 330 -20.52 -1.49 -26.14
C ALA A 330 -21.83 -1.09 -25.44
N GLY A 331 -21.94 -1.34 -24.13
CA GLY A 331 -23.18 -1.15 -23.38
C GLY A 331 -23.49 0.31 -23.02
N SER A 332 -22.47 1.12 -22.73
CA SER A 332 -22.62 2.57 -22.48
C SER A 332 -22.19 3.46 -23.65
N GLY A 333 -21.44 2.90 -24.61
CA GLY A 333 -20.79 3.69 -25.65
C GLY A 333 -19.60 4.52 -25.17
N ASN A 334 -19.28 4.51 -23.87
CA ASN A 334 -18.14 5.25 -23.32
C ASN A 334 -16.81 4.62 -23.72
N THR A 335 -15.81 5.46 -24.00
CA THR A 335 -14.44 5.00 -24.21
C THR A 335 -13.88 4.37 -22.93
N LEU A 336 -13.04 3.36 -23.12
CA LEU A 336 -12.27 2.72 -22.06
C LEU A 336 -10.79 3.17 -22.08
N ASP A 337 -10.43 4.22 -22.84
CA ASP A 337 -9.09 4.81 -22.77
C ASP A 337 -8.80 5.26 -21.34
N MET A 338 -7.64 4.84 -20.82
CA MET A 338 -7.28 5.04 -19.42
C MET A 338 -7.34 6.52 -18.99
N ALA A 339 -6.84 7.43 -19.84
CA ALA A 339 -6.78 8.85 -19.47
C ALA A 339 -8.18 9.46 -19.34
N THR A 340 -9.07 9.14 -20.28
CA THR A 340 -10.43 9.65 -20.27
C THR A 340 -11.26 9.02 -19.15
N MET A 341 -11.18 7.69 -19.02
CA MET A 341 -11.97 6.91 -18.07
C MET A 341 -11.66 7.30 -16.62
N ILE A 342 -10.38 7.35 -16.24
CA ILE A 342 -9.99 7.64 -14.85
C ILE A 342 -10.34 9.08 -14.45
N HIS A 343 -10.18 10.06 -15.34
CA HIS A 343 -10.61 11.42 -15.08
C HIS A 343 -12.12 11.50 -14.85
N LYS A 344 -12.92 10.82 -15.68
CA LYS A 344 -14.38 10.80 -15.51
C LYS A 344 -14.80 10.14 -14.20
N ILE A 345 -14.22 8.98 -13.86
CA ILE A 345 -14.50 8.28 -12.59
C ILE A 345 -14.26 9.21 -11.40
N HIS A 346 -13.10 9.88 -11.33
CA HIS A 346 -12.75 10.71 -10.18
C HIS A 346 -13.38 12.11 -10.22
N ARG A 347 -13.83 12.58 -11.39
CA ARG A 347 -14.64 13.80 -11.47
C ARG A 347 -16.07 13.53 -11.00
N GLY A 348 -16.58 12.30 -11.20
CA GLY A 348 -17.75 11.73 -10.54
C GLY A 348 -18.98 12.64 -10.58
N GLU A 349 -19.54 12.93 -9.41
CA GLU A 349 -20.75 13.78 -9.26
C GLU A 349 -20.59 15.17 -9.87
N ASN A 350 -19.36 15.66 -9.96
CA ASN A 350 -19.04 17.00 -10.43
C ASN A 350 -18.70 17.03 -11.93
N LEU A 351 -18.93 15.93 -12.66
CA LEU A 351 -18.84 15.94 -14.12
C LEU A 351 -19.95 16.83 -14.70
N PRO A 352 -19.63 17.74 -15.64
CA PRO A 352 -20.65 18.56 -16.30
C PRO A 352 -21.78 17.73 -16.94
N SER A 353 -21.47 16.53 -17.44
CA SER A 353 -22.50 15.61 -17.94
C SER A 353 -23.42 15.07 -16.85
N VAL A 354 -22.90 14.74 -15.67
CA VAL A 354 -23.63 14.22 -14.51
C VAL A 354 -24.49 15.32 -13.89
N GLU A 355 -23.94 16.52 -13.72
CA GLU A 355 -24.70 17.72 -13.31
C GLU A 355 -25.83 18.03 -14.30
N GLY A 356 -25.59 17.77 -15.59
CA GLY A 356 -26.59 17.86 -16.67
C GLY A 356 -27.58 16.69 -16.72
N GLY A 357 -27.56 15.76 -15.76
CA GLY A 357 -28.48 14.62 -15.65
C GLY A 357 -28.14 13.40 -16.52
N THR A 358 -26.95 13.35 -17.11
CA THR A 358 -26.47 12.16 -17.83
C THR A 358 -25.48 11.39 -16.97
N PRO A 359 -25.80 10.17 -16.50
CA PRO A 359 -24.92 9.42 -15.64
C PRO A 359 -23.67 8.93 -16.39
N TYR A 360 -22.56 8.78 -15.68
CA TYR A 360 -21.34 8.17 -16.21
C TYR A 360 -21.25 6.69 -15.79
N GLN A 361 -21.58 5.80 -16.73
CA GLN A 361 -21.70 4.37 -16.50
C GLN A 361 -20.79 3.56 -17.42
N ILE A 362 -20.33 2.40 -16.92
CA ILE A 362 -19.66 1.36 -17.69
C ILE A 362 -20.41 0.04 -17.49
N VAL A 363 -20.78 -0.65 -18.56
CA VAL A 363 -21.45 -1.95 -18.50
C VAL A 363 -20.42 -3.07 -18.50
N GLY A 364 -20.28 -3.71 -17.34
CA GLY A 364 -19.26 -4.72 -17.08
C GLY A 364 -19.70 -6.16 -17.37
N PHE A 365 -19.00 -7.09 -16.71
CA PHE A 365 -19.23 -8.53 -16.82
C PHE A 365 -20.67 -8.88 -16.40
N GLY A 366 -21.33 -9.78 -17.15
CA GLY A 366 -22.72 -10.17 -16.86
C GLY A 366 -23.77 -9.09 -17.12
N ASN A 367 -23.44 -8.04 -17.89
CA ASN A 367 -24.25 -6.84 -18.09
C ASN A 367 -24.52 -6.05 -16.79
N THR A 368 -23.63 -6.15 -15.80
CA THR A 368 -23.70 -5.33 -14.58
C THR A 368 -23.36 -3.88 -14.91
N VAL A 369 -24.24 -2.95 -14.55
CA VAL A 369 -24.00 -1.51 -14.70
C VAL A 369 -23.16 -1.03 -13.51
N HIS A 370 -22.01 -0.42 -13.81
CA HIS A 370 -21.19 0.30 -12.83
C HIS A 370 -21.41 1.79 -13.05
N ASP A 371 -22.06 2.45 -12.09
CA ASP A 371 -22.33 3.89 -12.12
C ASP A 371 -21.32 4.63 -11.25
N TYR A 372 -20.60 5.59 -11.85
CA TYR A 372 -19.60 6.39 -11.16
C TYR A 372 -20.08 7.82 -10.90
N SER A 373 -21.37 8.10 -11.12
CA SER A 373 -21.97 9.43 -10.99
C SER A 373 -22.04 9.91 -9.53
N GLU A 374 -21.92 9.02 -8.55
CA GLU A 374 -21.94 9.36 -7.12
C GLU A 374 -20.53 9.40 -6.51
N VAL A 375 -19.49 9.18 -7.31
CA VAL A 375 -18.10 9.24 -6.82
C VAL A 375 -17.77 10.68 -6.40
N VAL A 376 -17.29 10.82 -5.17
CA VAL A 376 -16.79 12.06 -4.60
C VAL A 376 -15.29 11.94 -4.39
N PHE A 377 -14.50 12.77 -5.07
CA PHE A 377 -13.06 12.81 -4.84
C PHE A 377 -12.76 13.52 -3.51
N PRO A 378 -11.95 12.92 -2.60
CA PRO A 378 -11.74 13.45 -1.25
C PRO A 378 -10.92 14.76 -1.19
N GLN A 379 -10.41 15.24 -2.33
CA GLN A 379 -9.61 16.46 -2.47
C GLN A 379 -10.19 17.40 -3.53
N ASP A 380 -9.63 18.60 -3.64
CA ASP A 380 -9.85 19.43 -4.83
C ASP A 380 -9.30 18.71 -6.07
N ILE A 381 -10.18 18.42 -7.04
CA ILE A 381 -9.82 17.68 -8.27
C ILE A 381 -8.74 18.37 -9.10
N ARG A 382 -8.50 19.67 -8.88
CA ARG A 382 -7.41 20.42 -9.53
C ARG A 382 -6.04 20.06 -8.97
N ASN A 383 -5.96 19.31 -7.87
CA ASN A 383 -4.71 18.78 -7.36
C ASN A 383 -4.18 17.65 -8.26
N CYS A 384 -3.66 18.01 -9.43
CA CYS A 384 -3.17 17.03 -10.41
C CYS A 384 -2.05 16.14 -9.83
N ALA A 385 -1.26 16.68 -8.91
CA ALA A 385 -0.18 15.96 -8.22
C ALA A 385 -0.69 14.82 -7.31
N ALA A 386 -2.00 14.73 -7.06
CA ALA A 386 -2.60 13.55 -6.42
C ALA A 386 -2.34 12.27 -7.24
N CYS A 387 -2.30 12.38 -8.58
CA CYS A 387 -2.04 11.25 -9.49
C CYS A 387 -0.75 11.43 -10.31
N HIS A 388 -0.45 12.65 -10.74
CA HIS A 388 0.65 12.96 -11.66
C HIS A 388 1.94 13.33 -10.92
N LYS A 389 2.58 12.31 -10.33
CA LYS A 389 3.90 12.42 -9.67
C LYS A 389 4.68 11.11 -9.77
N ASP A 390 5.96 11.18 -9.41
CA ASP A 390 6.89 10.04 -9.24
C ASP A 390 7.21 9.20 -10.50
N ALA A 391 6.50 9.44 -11.61
CA ALA A 391 6.76 8.83 -12.92
C ALA A 391 7.69 9.68 -13.79
N SER A 392 8.43 9.05 -14.70
CA SER A 392 9.39 9.75 -15.58
C SER A 392 8.75 10.73 -16.57
N GLN A 393 7.47 10.54 -16.88
CA GLN A 393 6.67 11.41 -17.75
C GLN A 393 5.47 12.00 -16.99
N SER A 394 5.60 12.21 -15.68
CA SER A 394 4.48 12.68 -14.85
C SER A 394 3.96 14.06 -15.23
N ASP A 395 4.75 14.88 -15.91
CA ASP A 395 4.42 16.26 -16.29
C ASP A 395 3.67 16.40 -17.62
N VAL A 396 3.42 15.30 -18.35
CA VAL A 396 2.82 15.37 -19.69
C VAL A 396 1.37 15.87 -19.69
N TYR A 397 0.67 15.80 -18.56
CA TYR A 397 -0.65 16.43 -18.42
C TYR A 397 -0.58 17.96 -18.57
N LEU A 398 0.57 18.57 -18.27
CA LEU A 398 0.84 20.00 -18.45
C LEU A 398 1.60 20.31 -19.74
N THR A 399 2.52 19.45 -20.16
CA THR A 399 3.39 19.77 -21.30
C THR A 399 2.81 19.30 -22.64
N LYS A 400 1.86 18.36 -22.61
CA LYS A 400 1.21 17.78 -23.80
C LYS A 400 -0.30 17.60 -23.58
N PRO A 401 -1.08 18.68 -23.45
CA PRO A 401 -2.53 18.59 -23.33
C PRO A 401 -3.14 17.92 -24.55
N THR A 402 -4.15 17.07 -24.31
CA THR A 402 -4.82 16.29 -25.35
C THR A 402 -6.33 16.42 -25.21
N LEU A 403 -7.07 16.35 -26.33
CA LEU A 403 -8.53 16.35 -26.36
C LEU A 403 -9.11 15.27 -25.43
N GLU A 404 -8.52 14.08 -25.43
CA GLU A 404 -8.94 12.95 -24.62
C GLU A 404 -8.71 13.21 -23.12
N GLY A 405 -7.54 13.75 -22.75
CA GLY A 405 -7.21 14.07 -21.37
C GLY A 405 -8.10 15.19 -20.79
N CYS A 406 -8.27 16.28 -21.54
CA CYS A 406 -9.07 17.43 -21.13
C CYS A 406 -10.57 17.09 -21.08
N GLY A 407 -11.07 16.39 -22.10
CA GLY A 407 -12.46 15.94 -22.19
C GLY A 407 -12.85 14.89 -21.15
N GLY A 408 -11.88 14.34 -20.41
CA GLY A 408 -12.12 13.49 -19.24
C GLY A 408 -12.76 14.24 -18.06
N CYS A 409 -12.44 15.53 -17.88
CA CYS A 409 -13.05 16.37 -16.85
C CYS A 409 -14.02 17.41 -17.44
N HIS A 410 -13.66 17.98 -18.60
CA HIS A 410 -14.45 18.97 -19.32
C HIS A 410 -15.33 18.29 -20.38
N ASP A 411 -16.15 17.35 -19.94
CA ASP A 411 -16.80 16.38 -20.83
C ASP A 411 -18.04 16.89 -21.59
N ARG A 412 -18.38 18.17 -21.37
CA ARG A 412 -19.34 18.94 -22.16
C ARG A 412 -18.69 20.03 -23.01
N THR A 413 -17.36 20.01 -23.16
CA THR A 413 -16.68 20.90 -24.10
C THR A 413 -16.62 20.28 -25.49
N TRP A 414 -17.21 20.96 -26.47
CA TRP A 414 -17.17 20.57 -27.87
C TRP A 414 -15.97 21.22 -28.58
N PHE A 415 -15.04 20.38 -29.01
CA PHE A 415 -13.84 20.81 -29.71
C PHE A 415 -14.00 20.83 -31.24
N GLY A 416 -15.10 20.29 -31.77
CA GLY A 416 -15.31 20.17 -33.21
C GLY A 416 -15.80 21.46 -33.89
N ASN A 417 -16.41 21.31 -35.06
CA ASN A 417 -17.06 22.41 -35.76
C ASN A 417 -18.19 22.99 -34.89
N GLN A 418 -18.13 24.29 -34.57
CA GLN A 418 -19.10 24.95 -33.70
C GLN A 418 -20.54 24.92 -34.25
N ALA A 419 -20.70 24.82 -35.58
CA ALA A 419 -22.01 24.65 -36.19
C ALA A 419 -22.66 23.28 -35.91
N GLU A 420 -21.87 22.31 -35.45
CA GLU A 420 -22.27 20.92 -35.19
C GLU A 420 -22.30 20.60 -33.68
N THR A 421 -22.32 21.63 -32.83
CA THR A 421 -22.31 21.48 -31.38
C THR A 421 -23.48 20.61 -30.93
N PRO A 422 -23.23 19.48 -30.25
CA PRO A 422 -24.31 18.66 -29.71
C PRO A 422 -25.10 19.41 -28.63
N ALA A 423 -26.37 19.05 -28.47
CA ALA A 423 -27.19 19.58 -27.38
C ALA A 423 -26.55 19.29 -26.02
N GLY A 424 -26.51 20.31 -25.14
CA GLY A 424 -25.90 20.22 -23.81
C GLY A 424 -24.37 20.38 -23.78
N TYR A 425 -23.72 20.67 -24.91
CA TYR A 425 -22.29 20.98 -24.97
C TYR A 425 -22.06 22.49 -25.12
N GLU A 426 -20.95 22.95 -24.56
CA GLU A 426 -20.40 24.29 -24.76
C GLU A 426 -19.28 24.25 -25.79
N ASN A 427 -19.24 25.25 -26.67
CA ASN A 427 -18.19 25.36 -27.67
C ASN A 427 -16.85 25.72 -27.06
N HIS A 428 -15.82 24.95 -27.41
CA HIS A 428 -14.46 25.46 -27.35
C HIS A 428 -14.34 26.67 -28.29
N PRO A 429 -13.67 27.77 -27.89
CA PRO A 429 -13.64 29.01 -28.67
C PRO A 429 -13.13 28.86 -30.11
N PHE A 430 -12.29 27.85 -30.36
CA PHE A 430 -11.76 27.52 -31.68
C PHE A 430 -11.91 26.03 -31.98
N PRO A 431 -12.38 25.62 -33.17
CA PRO A 431 -12.44 24.21 -33.52
C PRO A 431 -11.02 23.60 -33.55
N GLN A 432 -10.85 22.43 -32.94
CA GLN A 432 -9.62 21.64 -32.87
C GLN A 432 -9.87 20.26 -33.48
N ALA A 433 -9.17 19.95 -34.57
CA ALA A 433 -9.27 18.64 -35.23
C ALA A 433 -8.36 17.58 -34.59
N ASN A 434 -7.34 18.00 -33.85
CA ASN A 434 -6.34 17.12 -33.20
C ASN A 434 -5.60 17.88 -32.09
N ASN A 435 -4.62 17.21 -31.48
CA ASN A 435 -3.86 17.71 -30.33
C ASN A 435 -2.71 18.69 -30.68
N ALA A 436 -2.43 18.95 -31.97
CA ALA A 436 -1.18 19.59 -32.39
C ALA A 436 -1.02 21.03 -31.89
N ALA A 437 -2.12 21.79 -31.79
CA ALA A 437 -2.11 23.19 -31.39
C ALA A 437 -2.33 23.41 -29.89
N CYS A 438 -2.72 22.38 -29.14
CA CYS A 438 -3.20 22.51 -27.76
C CYS A 438 -2.15 23.16 -26.85
N ALA A 439 -0.91 22.68 -26.86
CA ALA A 439 0.17 23.21 -26.02
C ALA A 439 0.57 24.65 -26.38
N GLY A 440 0.31 25.07 -27.62
CA GLY A 440 0.61 26.43 -28.08
C GLY A 440 -0.36 27.47 -27.50
N CYS A 441 -1.65 27.12 -27.41
CA CYS A 441 -2.67 27.99 -26.79
C CYS A 441 -2.73 27.80 -25.27
N HIS A 442 -2.63 26.56 -24.80
CA HIS A 442 -2.63 26.17 -23.40
C HIS A 442 -1.21 25.75 -22.98
N PRO A 443 -0.30 26.70 -22.72
CA PRO A 443 1.03 26.36 -22.24
C PRO A 443 0.96 25.89 -20.78
N ALA A 444 1.97 25.11 -20.37
CA ALA A 444 2.14 24.72 -18.98
C ALA A 444 2.22 25.95 -18.06
N THR A 445 2.96 26.99 -18.47
CA THR A 445 3.19 28.23 -17.71
C THR A 445 2.94 29.48 -18.56
N GLY A 446 2.57 30.59 -17.92
CA GLY A 446 2.36 31.87 -18.60
C GLY A 446 1.21 32.68 -17.97
N ASN A 447 1.21 33.99 -18.21
CA ASN A 447 0.29 34.96 -17.60
C ASN A 447 -0.56 35.70 -18.64
N SER A 448 -0.97 35.03 -19.72
CA SER A 448 -1.95 35.61 -20.64
C SER A 448 -3.32 35.64 -19.95
N ASP A 449 -3.95 36.81 -19.89
CA ASP A 449 -5.30 36.97 -19.37
C ASP A 449 -6.37 36.43 -20.36
N PHE A 450 -6.03 36.35 -21.65
CA PHE A 450 -6.95 35.87 -22.69
C PHE A 450 -6.97 34.34 -22.78
N ILE A 451 -5.82 33.68 -22.65
CA ILE A 451 -5.71 32.22 -22.54
C ILE A 451 -4.79 31.89 -21.37
N PRO A 452 -5.35 31.75 -20.15
CA PRO A 452 -4.60 31.37 -18.98
C PRO A 452 -3.82 30.06 -19.19
N SER A 453 -2.60 30.00 -18.65
CA SER A 453 -1.83 28.76 -18.63
C SER A 453 -2.51 27.68 -17.77
N MET A 454 -2.25 26.41 -18.08
CA MET A 454 -2.85 25.30 -17.33
C MET A 454 -2.46 25.32 -15.85
N ASN A 455 -1.20 25.66 -15.53
CA ASN A 455 -0.76 25.83 -14.15
C ASN A 455 -1.41 27.02 -13.44
N ARG A 456 -2.04 27.97 -14.13
CA ARG A 456 -2.77 29.09 -13.49
C ARG A 456 -4.20 28.69 -13.14
N VAL A 457 -4.89 27.99 -14.05
CA VAL A 457 -6.32 27.65 -13.89
C VAL A 457 -6.54 26.42 -13.02
N HIS A 458 -5.58 25.50 -12.98
CA HIS A 458 -5.65 24.30 -12.13
C HIS A 458 -4.92 24.49 -10.78
N ARG A 459 -4.63 25.72 -10.35
CA ARG A 459 -4.11 25.93 -8.98
C ARG A 459 -5.19 25.63 -7.97
N THR A 460 -4.83 24.84 -6.97
CA THR A 460 -5.60 24.79 -5.72
C THR A 460 -5.60 26.17 -5.06
N PRO A 461 -6.59 26.50 -4.21
CA PRO A 461 -6.60 27.77 -3.48
C PRO A 461 -5.25 28.09 -2.82
N GLU A 462 -4.61 27.09 -2.22
CA GLU A 462 -3.30 27.17 -1.56
C GLU A 462 -2.19 27.59 -2.53
N GLN A 463 -2.18 27.04 -3.75
CA GLN A 463 -1.16 27.35 -4.76
C GLN A 463 -1.33 28.75 -5.38
N LYS A 464 -2.51 29.38 -5.26
CA LYS A 464 -2.78 30.69 -5.89
C LYS A 464 -2.01 31.84 -5.25
N SER A 465 -1.55 31.70 -4.01
CA SER A 465 -0.74 32.73 -3.34
C SER A 465 0.40 32.08 -2.54
N PRO A 466 1.66 32.13 -3.03
CA PRO A 466 2.83 31.57 -2.33
C PRO A 466 3.05 32.17 -0.93
N ASP A 467 2.64 33.43 -0.72
CA ASP A 467 2.66 34.09 0.60
C ASP A 467 1.49 33.62 1.52
N ALA A 468 0.59 32.78 1.00
CA ALA A 468 -0.64 32.31 1.63
C ALA A 468 -0.62 30.80 1.93
N VAL A 469 0.41 30.32 2.62
CA VAL A 469 0.38 28.99 3.28
C VAL A 469 -0.55 28.99 4.51
N GLY A 470 -1.62 29.76 4.50
CA GLY A 470 -2.45 29.99 5.68
C GLY A 470 -1.76 30.83 6.77
N LEU A 471 -2.29 30.77 7.98
CA LEU A 471 -1.70 31.35 9.19
C LEU A 471 -0.71 30.37 9.83
N LYS A 472 0.40 30.86 10.36
CA LYS A 472 1.28 30.09 11.24
C LYS A 472 0.98 30.51 12.68
N LEU A 473 0.49 29.55 13.47
CA LEU A 473 0.19 29.70 14.88
C LEU A 473 1.15 28.83 15.68
N ALA A 474 1.77 29.37 16.72
CA ALA A 474 2.65 28.59 17.59
C ALA A 474 2.59 29.11 19.03
N PHE A 475 2.70 28.22 20.01
CA PHE A 475 2.83 28.60 21.41
C PHE A 475 4.26 29.03 21.75
N GLU A 476 4.38 29.98 22.67
CA GLU A 476 5.64 30.43 23.25
C GLU A 476 5.74 29.95 24.70
N GLY A 477 6.43 28.82 24.90
CA GLY A 477 6.57 28.22 26.22
C GLY A 477 5.29 27.56 26.73
N ALA A 478 5.32 27.18 28.01
CA ALA A 478 4.20 26.52 28.67
C ALA A 478 3.12 27.54 29.11
N PRO A 479 1.83 27.16 29.09
CA PRO A 479 0.78 27.93 29.74
C PRO A 479 1.09 28.21 31.22
N VAL A 480 0.72 29.40 31.69
CA VAL A 480 0.92 29.84 33.07
C VAL A 480 -0.40 29.81 33.82
N LEU A 481 -0.46 29.05 34.92
CA LEU A 481 -1.58 29.13 35.87
C LEU A 481 -1.40 30.37 36.75
N ASN A 482 -2.36 31.29 36.70
CA ASN A 482 -2.36 32.51 37.50
C ASN A 482 -2.86 32.22 38.93
N GLU A 483 -2.53 33.09 39.89
CA GLU A 483 -2.95 32.94 41.29
C GLU A 483 -4.48 32.90 41.47
N ASP A 484 -5.22 33.55 40.57
CA ASP A 484 -6.68 33.53 40.56
C ASP A 484 -7.26 32.25 39.93
N GLY A 485 -6.42 31.33 39.46
CA GLY A 485 -6.79 30.07 38.81
C GLY A 485 -7.15 30.18 37.33
N THR A 486 -7.00 31.35 36.71
CA THR A 486 -7.06 31.50 35.24
C THR A 486 -5.76 31.03 34.60
N VAL A 487 -5.77 30.80 33.28
CA VAL A 487 -4.59 30.33 32.55
C VAL A 487 -4.22 31.32 31.47
N THR A 488 -2.94 31.68 31.43
CA THR A 488 -2.36 32.57 30.42
C THR A 488 -1.54 31.77 29.43
N ILE A 489 -1.78 31.95 28.14
CA ILE A 489 -0.92 31.44 27.06
C ILE A 489 -0.11 32.58 26.44
N SER A 490 1.10 32.27 25.98
CA SER A 490 1.87 33.12 25.07
C SER A 490 1.95 32.43 23.72
N PHE A 491 1.82 33.16 22.62
CA PHE A 491 1.78 32.59 21.27
C PHE A 491 2.19 33.59 20.19
N THR A 492 2.55 33.08 19.02
CA THR A 492 2.83 33.87 17.82
C THR A 492 1.74 33.68 16.77
N VAL A 493 1.52 34.75 16.00
CA VAL A 493 0.68 34.72 14.79
C VAL A 493 1.48 35.32 13.65
N GLN A 494 1.74 34.49 12.63
CA GLN A 494 2.45 34.85 11.42
C GLN A 494 1.63 34.50 10.19
N LYS A 495 1.93 35.15 9.07
CA LYS A 495 1.44 34.75 7.74
C LYS A 495 2.27 33.59 7.19
N GLY A 496 1.83 33.01 6.07
CA GLY A 496 2.51 31.89 5.43
C GLY A 496 3.97 32.18 5.06
N ASP A 497 4.26 33.42 4.65
CA ASP A 497 5.62 33.93 4.36
C ASP A 497 6.52 34.13 5.61
N GLY A 498 5.98 33.92 6.82
CA GLY A 498 6.68 34.10 8.09
C GLY A 498 6.64 35.53 8.63
N SER A 499 6.03 36.49 7.91
CA SER A 499 5.85 37.84 8.41
C SER A 499 4.87 37.89 9.59
N PRO A 500 5.10 38.74 10.61
CA PRO A 500 4.22 38.82 11.77
C PRO A 500 2.85 39.40 11.39
N VAL A 501 1.79 38.85 11.97
CA VAL A 501 0.47 39.50 11.99
C VAL A 501 0.47 40.46 13.17
N THR A 502 0.61 41.76 12.89
CA THR A 502 0.73 42.79 13.93
C THR A 502 -0.61 43.34 14.42
N ASP A 503 -1.70 43.07 13.70
CA ASP A 503 -3.06 43.43 14.08
C ASP A 503 -4.00 42.23 13.88
N LEU A 504 -4.41 41.60 14.98
CA LEU A 504 -5.30 40.44 14.98
C LEU A 504 -6.73 40.78 14.50
N SER A 505 -7.12 42.06 14.47
CA SER A 505 -8.43 42.48 13.96
C SER A 505 -8.61 42.15 12.46
N THR A 506 -7.49 42.02 11.74
CA THR A 506 -7.44 41.66 10.31
C THR A 506 -7.82 40.19 10.05
N LEU A 507 -7.75 39.31 11.05
CA LEU A 507 -8.14 37.91 10.93
C LEU A 507 -9.66 37.76 10.92
N ASN A 508 -10.23 36.79 10.20
CA ASN A 508 -11.67 36.51 10.29
C ASN A 508 -12.04 35.88 11.64
N SER A 509 -11.18 35.02 12.18
CA SER A 509 -11.33 34.39 13.49
C SER A 509 -9.95 34.08 14.09
N LEU A 510 -9.89 34.07 15.42
CA LEU A 510 -8.81 33.54 16.22
C LEU A 510 -9.39 33.15 17.58
N SER A 511 -9.23 31.89 17.96
CA SER A 511 -9.80 31.31 19.18
C SER A 511 -8.83 30.33 19.83
N GLY A 512 -8.96 30.19 21.15
CA GLY A 512 -8.25 29.20 21.95
C GLY A 512 -9.25 28.21 22.56
N THR A 513 -8.92 26.92 22.54
CA THR A 513 -9.72 25.85 23.14
C THR A 513 -8.99 25.25 24.31
N LEU A 514 -9.51 25.41 25.52
CA LEU A 514 -9.03 24.76 26.74
C LEU A 514 -9.85 23.48 26.97
N ALA A 515 -9.18 22.33 27.01
CA ALA A 515 -9.81 21.02 27.20
C ALA A 515 -9.18 20.24 28.36
N SER A 516 -10.00 19.54 29.13
CA SER A 516 -9.57 18.68 30.24
C SER A 516 -9.27 17.26 29.77
N LEU A 517 -8.16 16.67 30.23
CA LEU A 517 -7.69 15.35 29.82
C LEU A 517 -7.57 14.40 31.01
N MET A 518 -8.32 13.30 30.96
CA MET A 518 -8.25 12.18 31.91
C MET A 518 -8.25 10.86 31.11
N GLY A 519 -7.12 10.55 30.48
CA GLY A 519 -7.01 9.47 29.48
C GLY A 519 -7.62 9.85 28.13
N ASP A 520 -8.88 10.29 28.12
CA ASP A 520 -9.55 10.97 27.02
C ASP A 520 -10.04 12.37 27.44
N TYR A 521 -10.30 13.23 26.47
CA TYR A 521 -10.86 14.56 26.74
C TYR A 521 -12.27 14.46 27.32
N GLN A 522 -12.52 15.17 28.41
CA GLN A 522 -13.80 15.09 29.14
C GLN A 522 -14.71 16.29 28.86
N SER A 523 -14.13 17.48 28.84
CA SER A 523 -14.81 18.75 28.65
C SER A 523 -13.90 19.71 27.88
N TYR A 524 -14.50 20.75 27.31
CA TYR A 524 -13.75 21.83 26.69
C TYR A 524 -14.52 23.14 26.76
N VAL A 525 -13.79 24.24 26.64
CA VAL A 525 -14.31 25.57 26.36
C VAL A 525 -13.48 26.25 25.28
N THR A 526 -14.15 26.91 24.35
CA THR A 526 -13.49 27.71 23.31
C THR A 526 -13.80 29.18 23.54
N GLU A 527 -12.76 30.00 23.64
CA GLU A 527 -12.88 31.46 23.78
C GLU A 527 -12.33 32.14 22.53
N THR A 528 -13.07 33.13 22.02
CA THR A 528 -12.58 34.01 20.97
C THR A 528 -11.47 34.88 21.55
N ILE A 529 -10.28 34.84 20.96
CA ILE A 529 -9.12 35.64 21.36
C ILE A 529 -9.14 37.00 20.66
N ARG A 530 -9.56 37.03 19.39
CA ARG A 530 -9.60 38.25 18.59
C ARG A 530 -10.45 39.33 19.28
N ASN A 531 -9.84 40.47 19.60
CA ASN A 531 -10.47 41.62 20.25
C ASN A 531 -11.03 41.33 21.65
N ALA A 532 -10.57 40.28 22.32
CA ALA A 532 -11.01 39.94 23.66
C ALA A 532 -10.31 40.80 24.72
N ALA A 533 -11.00 41.05 25.84
CA ALA A 533 -10.45 41.83 26.95
C ALA A 533 -9.22 41.18 27.61
N GLY A 534 -9.09 39.86 27.53
CA GLY A 534 -7.94 39.11 28.08
C GLY A 534 -6.71 39.07 27.17
N LEU A 535 -6.71 39.79 26.03
CA LEU A 535 -5.60 39.84 25.08
C LEU A 535 -4.60 40.95 25.48
N ASP A 536 -3.34 40.58 25.60
CA ASP A 536 -2.20 41.49 25.73
C ASP A 536 -1.41 41.51 24.41
N ALA A 537 -1.37 42.69 23.79
CA ALA A 537 -0.75 42.97 22.50
C ALA A 537 0.54 43.81 22.62
N THR A 538 1.17 43.86 23.80
CA THR A 538 2.39 44.65 24.05
C THR A 538 3.56 44.32 23.11
N ASN A 539 3.63 43.08 22.60
CA ASN A 539 4.63 42.62 21.62
C ASN A 539 4.05 42.36 20.21
N ALA A 540 2.93 42.99 19.86
CA ALA A 540 2.28 42.79 18.56
C ALA A 540 3.18 43.12 17.36
N ALA A 541 4.16 44.01 17.51
CA ALA A 541 5.11 44.35 16.45
C ALA A 541 5.94 43.16 15.95
N THR A 542 6.17 42.15 16.80
CA THR A 542 6.85 40.89 16.45
C THR A 542 5.87 39.74 16.21
N GLY A 543 4.56 40.02 16.19
CA GLY A 543 3.50 39.01 16.05
C GLY A 543 3.31 38.15 17.32
N GLN A 544 3.83 38.60 18.45
CA GLN A 544 3.77 37.90 19.74
C GLN A 544 2.63 38.47 20.60
N TYR A 545 1.85 37.56 21.18
CA TYR A 545 0.66 37.89 21.96
C TYR A 545 0.57 37.03 23.22
N LYS A 546 -0.13 37.55 24.23
CA LYS A 546 -0.56 36.75 25.37
C LYS A 546 -2.07 36.81 25.51
N TYR A 547 -2.67 35.71 25.96
CA TYR A 547 -4.10 35.65 26.22
C TYR A 547 -4.39 34.94 27.53
N THR A 548 -5.19 35.58 28.37
CA THR A 548 -5.70 34.99 29.62
C THR A 548 -7.13 34.50 29.41
N PHE A 549 -7.34 33.20 29.60
CA PHE A 549 -8.67 32.59 29.54
C PHE A 549 -9.55 33.10 30.67
N THR A 550 -10.81 33.42 30.36
CA THR A 550 -11.80 33.82 31.36
C THR A 550 -12.36 32.63 32.13
N LYS A 551 -12.38 31.45 31.51
CA LYS A 551 -12.76 30.19 32.14
C LYS A 551 -11.55 29.51 32.77
N LYS A 552 -11.79 28.96 33.95
CA LYS A 552 -10.79 28.23 34.72
C LYS A 552 -10.83 26.73 34.36
N PRO A 553 -9.70 26.02 34.51
CA PRO A 553 -9.67 24.56 34.43
C PRO A 553 -10.67 23.93 35.42
N ASP A 554 -11.39 22.90 34.98
CA ASP A 554 -12.58 22.37 35.65
C ASP A 554 -12.39 21.06 36.44
N GLN A 555 -11.19 20.44 36.39
CA GLN A 555 -10.88 19.11 36.95
C GLN A 555 -9.93 19.08 38.16
N GLY A 556 -9.68 20.21 38.84
CA GLY A 556 -8.89 20.22 40.09
C GLY A 556 -7.41 19.81 39.94
N LEU A 557 -6.70 19.68 41.08
CA LEU A 557 -5.25 19.43 41.14
C LEU A 557 -4.88 18.05 40.54
N ASN A 558 -3.73 17.97 39.86
CA ASN A 558 -3.19 16.79 39.14
C ASN A 558 -3.85 16.42 37.79
N ALA A 559 -4.86 17.16 37.32
CA ALA A 559 -5.40 16.97 35.98
C ALA A 559 -4.45 17.56 34.91
N THR A 560 -4.30 16.84 33.79
CA THR A 560 -3.67 17.39 32.58
C THR A 560 -4.73 18.11 31.75
N TYR A 561 -4.34 19.23 31.14
CA TYR A 561 -5.17 19.99 30.22
C TYR A 561 -4.40 20.21 28.93
N ALA A 562 -5.15 20.42 27.84
CA ALA A 562 -4.62 20.81 26.55
C ALA A 562 -5.21 22.17 26.15
N ILE A 563 -4.41 23.01 25.52
CA ILE A 563 -4.86 24.25 24.87
C ILE A 563 -4.52 24.16 23.39
N GLY A 564 -5.52 24.31 22.53
CA GLY A 564 -5.33 24.37 21.08
C GLY A 564 -5.66 25.74 20.51
N LEU A 565 -5.00 26.14 19.42
CA LEU A 565 -5.32 27.38 18.68
C LEU A 565 -5.96 27.09 17.32
N GLU A 566 -6.98 27.87 16.98
CA GLU A 566 -7.57 27.91 15.65
C GLU A 566 -7.66 29.36 15.15
N GLY A 567 -7.60 29.55 13.84
CA GLY A 567 -7.71 30.86 13.23
C GLY A 567 -8.09 30.78 11.77
N ARG A 568 -8.51 31.91 11.21
CA ARG A 568 -8.83 32.01 9.78
C ARG A 568 -8.57 33.42 9.30
N TRP A 569 -8.06 33.52 8.09
CA TRP A 569 -7.87 34.79 7.40
C TRP A 569 -8.41 34.72 5.98
N SER A 570 -8.59 35.89 5.37
CA SER A 570 -9.04 36.01 3.99
C SER A 570 -8.01 36.80 3.19
N TYR A 571 -7.81 36.39 1.94
CA TYR A 571 -7.04 37.14 0.95
C TYR A 571 -7.79 37.18 -0.37
N THR A 572 -7.49 38.17 -1.19
CA THR A 572 -8.08 38.31 -2.53
C THR A 572 -7.04 38.02 -3.58
N TRP A 573 -7.38 37.16 -4.53
CA TRP A 573 -6.56 36.83 -5.69
C TRP A 573 -7.44 36.80 -6.94
N ASP A 574 -7.02 37.51 -7.99
CA ASP A 574 -7.74 37.62 -9.26
C ASP A 574 -9.23 37.99 -9.08
N GLY A 575 -9.49 39.00 -8.23
CA GLY A 575 -10.84 39.47 -7.90
C GLY A 575 -11.66 38.53 -7.01
N THR A 576 -11.18 37.33 -6.68
CA THR A 576 -11.87 36.35 -5.84
C THR A 576 -11.30 36.35 -4.42
N THR A 577 -12.16 36.43 -3.40
CA THR A 577 -11.75 36.32 -1.99
C THR A 577 -11.77 34.87 -1.54
N TYR A 578 -10.63 34.38 -1.07
CA TYR A 578 -10.44 33.04 -0.51
C TYR A 578 -10.32 33.13 1.01
N ARG A 579 -10.78 32.09 1.70
CA ARG A 579 -10.65 31.92 3.15
C ARG A 579 -9.71 30.75 3.42
N GLN A 580 -8.77 30.93 4.34
CA GLN A 580 -7.84 29.89 4.72
C GLN A 580 -7.62 29.85 6.23
N GLY A 581 -7.52 28.65 6.79
CA GLY A 581 -7.09 28.42 8.17
C GLY A 581 -5.58 28.41 8.33
N PRO A 582 -5.10 27.91 9.47
CA PRO A 582 -3.68 27.81 9.71
C PRO A 582 -3.06 26.65 8.92
N GLU A 583 -1.72 26.59 8.91
CA GLU A 583 -0.95 25.44 8.42
C GLU A 583 -1.15 24.21 9.33
N ALA A 584 -1.19 24.44 10.64
CA ALA A 584 -1.50 23.44 11.66
C ALA A 584 -2.30 24.10 12.81
N ASN A 585 -3.12 23.33 13.53
CA ASN A 585 -3.70 23.78 14.80
C ASN A 585 -2.77 23.35 15.95
N PRO A 586 -1.91 24.23 16.49
CA PRO A 586 -0.98 23.82 17.55
C PRO A 586 -1.76 23.47 18.82
N VAL A 587 -1.28 22.46 19.54
CA VAL A 587 -1.78 22.05 20.86
C VAL A 587 -0.62 22.06 21.85
N VAL A 588 -0.86 22.57 23.07
CA VAL A 588 0.10 22.54 24.18
C VAL A 588 -0.57 21.94 25.41
N TYR A 589 0.19 21.15 26.17
CA TYR A 589 -0.29 20.51 27.39
C TYR A 589 0.28 21.20 28.63
N PHE A 590 -0.52 21.26 29.69
CA PHE A 590 -0.11 21.79 30.98
C PHE A 590 -0.86 21.10 32.12
N THR A 591 -0.38 21.27 33.34
CA THR A 591 -1.03 20.81 34.58
C THR A 591 -1.33 22.02 35.45
N VAL A 592 -2.35 21.90 36.29
CA VAL A 592 -2.65 22.94 37.29
C VAL A 592 -1.79 22.81 38.56
N ASP A 593 -0.99 21.76 38.67
CA ASP A 593 -0.09 21.53 39.81
C ASP A 593 1.36 21.76 39.39
N SER A 594 2.01 22.73 40.02
CA SER A 594 3.39 23.11 39.72
C SER A 594 4.33 21.95 40.00
N GLY A 595 5.05 21.50 38.97
CA GLY A 595 6.01 20.39 39.07
C GLY A 595 5.47 19.03 38.64
N VAL A 596 4.19 18.93 38.29
CA VAL A 596 3.63 17.72 37.65
C VAL A 596 3.81 17.81 36.15
N THR A 597 4.49 16.82 35.56
CA THR A 597 4.64 16.73 34.10
C THR A 597 3.30 16.42 33.43
N PRO A 598 2.86 17.21 32.44
CA PRO A 598 1.65 16.91 31.68
C PRO A 598 1.76 15.57 30.95
N VAL A 599 0.69 14.78 30.97
CA VAL A 599 0.60 13.53 30.21
C VAL A 599 -0.09 13.81 28.88
N MET A 600 0.63 13.67 27.77
CA MET A 600 0.07 13.85 26.44
C MET A 600 -0.99 12.79 26.15
N ARG A 601 -1.97 13.15 25.33
CA ARG A 601 -2.96 12.17 24.85
C ARG A 601 -2.24 11.16 23.94
N ARG A 602 -2.61 9.89 24.07
CA ARG A 602 -2.13 8.82 23.17
C ARG A 602 -2.34 9.18 21.69
N GLU A 603 -1.37 8.82 20.87
CA GLU A 603 -1.50 8.79 19.42
C GLU A 603 -2.05 7.43 18.99
N VAL A 604 -3.02 7.44 18.08
CA VAL A 604 -3.73 6.24 17.59
C VAL A 604 -3.76 6.21 16.08
N VAL A 605 -3.88 7.39 15.47
CA VAL A 605 -3.91 7.59 14.03
C VAL A 605 -2.80 8.54 13.64
N ASP A 606 -2.26 8.38 12.44
CA ASP A 606 -1.30 9.32 11.85
C ASP A 606 -2.04 10.32 10.95
N GLU A 607 -1.80 11.61 11.15
CA GLU A 607 -2.35 12.65 10.28
C GLU A 607 -1.86 12.48 8.83
N ALA A 608 -0.61 12.06 8.62
CA ALA A 608 -0.06 11.83 7.29
C ALA A 608 -0.84 10.75 6.51
N GLN A 609 -1.31 9.70 7.21
CA GLN A 609 -2.15 8.65 6.62
C GLN A 609 -3.50 9.22 6.15
N CYS A 610 -4.12 10.13 6.91
CA CYS A 610 -5.34 10.77 6.44
C CYS A 610 -5.10 11.74 5.27
N LEU A 611 -4.00 12.48 5.30
CA LEU A 611 -3.63 13.43 4.25
C LEU A 611 -3.20 12.76 2.95
N ALA A 612 -2.85 11.46 2.97
CA ALA A 612 -2.67 10.67 1.75
C ALA A 612 -3.94 10.71 0.87
N CYS A 613 -5.12 10.66 1.49
CA CYS A 613 -6.41 10.77 0.81
C CYS A 613 -6.95 12.20 0.73
N HIS A 614 -6.79 13.00 1.79
CA HIS A 614 -7.47 14.31 1.88
C HIS A 614 -6.61 15.50 1.43
N ASN A 615 -5.29 15.34 1.29
CA ASN A 615 -4.29 16.39 1.04
C ASN A 615 -4.20 17.47 2.12
N LYS A 616 -5.33 18.03 2.55
CA LYS A 616 -5.47 18.96 3.66
C LYS A 616 -6.89 18.87 4.21
N PHE A 617 -7.03 18.97 5.53
CA PHE A 617 -8.33 19.20 6.15
C PHE A 617 -8.70 20.69 6.11
N ALA A 618 -9.94 20.99 5.75
CA ALA A 618 -10.47 22.37 5.76
C ALA A 618 -11.85 22.42 6.43
N LEU A 619 -11.98 21.78 7.59
CA LEU A 619 -13.25 21.61 8.28
C LEU A 619 -13.65 22.87 9.07
N HIS A 620 -14.94 22.97 9.40
CA HIS A 620 -15.51 24.10 10.16
C HIS A 620 -15.24 25.47 9.50
N GLY A 621 -15.42 25.53 8.17
CA GLY A 621 -15.18 26.75 7.40
C GLY A 621 -13.69 27.05 7.18
N GLY A 622 -12.85 26.01 7.19
CA GLY A 622 -11.44 26.06 6.81
C GLY A 622 -10.46 26.32 7.94
N GLN A 623 -10.90 26.40 9.21
CA GLN A 623 -10.04 26.81 10.33
C GLN A 623 -9.45 25.63 11.15
N ARG A 624 -9.96 24.41 10.92
CA ARG A 624 -9.54 23.19 11.62
C ARG A 624 -8.92 22.22 10.62
N VAL A 625 -7.64 21.98 10.81
CA VAL A 625 -6.74 21.35 9.85
C VAL A 625 -5.94 20.20 10.46
N SER A 626 -6.00 19.98 11.79
CA SER A 626 -5.18 18.95 12.47
C SER A 626 -6.01 17.99 13.34
N VAL A 627 -5.67 16.70 13.31
CA VAL A 627 -6.38 15.63 14.03
C VAL A 627 -6.28 15.80 15.54
N GLU A 628 -5.09 16.15 16.05
CA GLU A 628 -4.87 16.38 17.49
C GLU A 628 -5.79 17.48 18.04
N TYR A 629 -6.06 18.51 17.25
CA TYR A 629 -6.98 19.57 17.62
C TYR A 629 -8.45 19.14 17.56
N CYS A 630 -8.84 18.32 16.58
CA CYS A 630 -10.22 17.86 16.41
C CYS A 630 -10.75 17.14 17.66
N VAL A 631 -9.93 16.28 18.27
CA VAL A 631 -10.33 15.47 19.44
C VAL A 631 -10.55 16.28 20.72
N LEU A 632 -10.09 17.54 20.80
CA LEU A 632 -10.42 18.44 21.92
C LEU A 632 -11.94 18.62 22.04
N CYS A 633 -12.62 18.74 20.89
CA CYS A 633 -14.07 18.93 20.80
C CYS A 633 -14.82 17.63 20.50
N HIS A 634 -14.28 16.79 19.62
CA HIS A 634 -14.89 15.52 19.20
C HIS A 634 -14.52 14.39 20.18
N ASN A 635 -15.04 14.50 21.41
CA ASN A 635 -14.67 13.62 22.52
C ASN A 635 -15.84 12.75 23.02
N PRO A 636 -15.59 11.75 23.90
CA PRO A 636 -16.59 10.76 24.28
C PRO A 636 -17.87 11.31 24.92
N ASN A 637 -17.86 12.52 25.45
CA ASN A 637 -19.00 13.14 26.12
C ASN A 637 -19.75 14.16 25.23
N LYS A 638 -19.55 14.12 23.91
CA LYS A 638 -20.11 15.11 22.98
C LYS A 638 -21.02 14.49 21.94
N THR A 639 -22.13 15.16 21.73
CA THR A 639 -23.14 14.88 20.72
C THR A 639 -23.40 16.13 19.88
N ASP A 640 -24.15 15.99 18.79
CA ASP A 640 -24.59 17.10 17.96
C ASP A 640 -25.84 17.83 18.50
N GLU A 641 -26.27 17.52 19.72
CA GLU A 641 -27.50 18.04 20.34
C GLU A 641 -27.62 19.56 20.24
N ALA A 642 -26.52 20.29 20.49
CA ALA A 642 -26.51 21.76 20.45
C ALA A 642 -26.79 22.35 19.05
N ARG A 643 -26.79 21.52 18.01
CA ARG A 643 -26.96 21.89 16.60
C ARG A 643 -28.17 21.21 15.95
N ARG A 644 -28.66 20.13 16.55
CA ARG A 644 -29.74 19.32 16.02
C ARG A 644 -31.10 19.96 16.33
N PRO A 645 -31.98 20.13 15.32
CA PRO A 645 -33.36 20.57 15.55
C PRO A 645 -34.10 19.63 16.51
N ALA A 646 -35.02 20.18 17.31
CA ALA A 646 -35.75 19.40 18.32
C ALA A 646 -36.56 18.24 17.70
N GLU A 647 -37.05 18.43 16.48
CA GLU A 647 -37.82 17.45 15.71
C GLU A 647 -36.97 16.30 15.17
N GLN A 648 -35.65 16.43 15.20
CA GLN A 648 -34.68 15.46 14.65
C GLN A 648 -33.93 14.69 15.73
N MET A 649 -34.29 14.89 17.01
CA MET A 649 -33.75 14.15 18.15
C MET A 649 -34.15 12.65 18.07
N PRO A 650 -33.39 11.73 18.69
CA PRO A 650 -32.26 11.92 19.59
C PRO A 650 -30.97 12.41 18.90
N PRO A 651 -29.98 12.92 19.66
CA PRO A 651 -28.73 13.41 19.09
C PRO A 651 -27.76 12.28 18.73
N GLU A 652 -26.92 12.53 17.74
CA GLU A 652 -25.82 11.65 17.33
C GLU A 652 -24.56 11.97 18.12
N THR A 653 -23.77 10.95 18.47
CA THR A 653 -22.44 11.21 19.03
C THR A 653 -21.54 11.83 17.97
N VAL A 654 -20.73 12.81 18.39
CA VAL A 654 -19.66 13.39 17.58
C VAL A 654 -18.29 13.02 18.13
N ASN A 655 -18.21 11.96 18.95
CA ASN A 655 -16.93 11.42 19.39
C ASN A 655 -16.12 10.97 18.17
N PHE A 656 -14.84 11.33 18.12
CA PHE A 656 -14.05 11.26 16.89
C PHE A 656 -14.00 9.85 16.28
N LYS A 657 -13.73 8.81 17.08
CA LYS A 657 -13.66 7.42 16.58
C LYS A 657 -14.99 6.95 15.99
N ASP A 658 -16.10 7.22 16.68
CA ASP A 658 -17.45 6.83 16.25
C ASP A 658 -17.81 7.54 14.95
N MET A 659 -17.57 8.85 14.89
CA MET A 659 -17.89 9.69 13.74
C MET A 659 -17.04 9.32 12.51
N ILE A 660 -15.72 9.21 12.66
CA ILE A 660 -14.83 8.93 11.53
C ILE A 660 -15.07 7.53 10.96
N HIS A 661 -15.26 6.52 11.81
CA HIS A 661 -15.60 5.18 11.34
C HIS A 661 -16.95 5.15 10.61
N LYS A 662 -17.99 5.82 11.13
CA LYS A 662 -19.30 5.87 10.47
C LYS A 662 -19.24 6.63 9.14
N ILE A 663 -18.57 7.79 9.09
CA ILE A 663 -18.40 8.57 7.85
C ILE A 663 -17.76 7.71 6.76
N HIS A 664 -16.67 7.00 7.07
CA HIS A 664 -15.96 6.18 6.08
C HIS A 664 -16.62 4.82 5.87
N THR A 665 -17.52 4.38 6.74
CA THR A 665 -18.41 3.23 6.45
C THR A 665 -19.48 3.62 5.43
N GLY A 666 -20.00 4.85 5.53
CA GLY A 666 -20.75 5.52 4.47
C GLY A 666 -21.95 4.72 3.97
N GLU A 667 -21.94 4.38 2.68
CA GLU A 667 -23.02 3.62 2.03
C GLU A 667 -23.21 2.20 2.60
N GLU A 668 -22.17 1.63 3.22
CA GLU A 668 -22.20 0.27 3.76
C GLU A 668 -22.73 0.19 5.20
N LEU A 669 -23.15 1.32 5.78
CA LEU A 669 -23.81 1.34 7.09
C LEU A 669 -25.17 0.64 7.02
N ASN A 670 -25.47 -0.22 7.99
CA ASN A 670 -26.80 -0.84 8.12
C ASN A 670 -27.80 0.11 8.78
N GLN A 671 -27.32 0.99 9.67
CA GLN A 671 -28.13 2.00 10.35
C GLN A 671 -28.08 3.31 9.57
N THR A 672 -29.13 3.51 8.77
CA THR A 672 -29.30 4.70 7.95
C THR A 672 -30.61 5.43 8.31
N PRO A 673 -30.69 6.76 8.16
CA PRO A 673 -29.61 7.65 7.76
C PRO A 673 -28.64 7.97 8.92
N TYR A 674 -27.35 8.13 8.60
CA TYR A 674 -26.36 8.73 9.51
C TYR A 674 -26.15 10.20 9.12
N THR A 675 -26.71 11.08 9.93
CA THR A 675 -26.69 12.53 9.71
C THR A 675 -26.20 13.24 10.97
N VAL A 676 -25.18 14.09 10.83
CA VAL A 676 -24.67 14.94 11.92
C VAL A 676 -25.06 16.39 11.64
N TYR A 677 -25.54 17.11 12.66
CA TYR A 677 -25.92 18.51 12.51
C TYR A 677 -24.78 19.48 12.87
N GLY A 678 -24.48 20.38 11.94
CA GLY A 678 -23.44 21.40 12.05
C GLY A 678 -23.96 22.79 12.46
N PHE A 679 -23.09 23.79 12.37
CA PHE A 679 -23.47 25.19 12.60
C PHE A 679 -24.63 25.62 11.70
N GLY A 680 -25.56 26.42 12.24
CA GLY A 680 -26.74 26.86 11.48
C GLY A 680 -27.81 25.77 11.30
N ASN A 681 -27.77 24.71 12.11
CA ASN A 681 -28.64 23.54 12.03
C ASN A 681 -28.56 22.84 10.67
N THR A 682 -27.40 22.92 10.00
CA THR A 682 -27.18 22.31 8.70
C THR A 682 -27.00 20.80 8.85
N PRO A 683 -27.81 19.97 8.19
CA PRO A 683 -27.62 18.52 8.19
C PRO A 683 -26.45 18.13 7.28
N HIS A 684 -25.59 17.25 7.77
CA HIS A 684 -24.55 16.59 6.99
C HIS A 684 -24.82 15.08 6.98
N ASN A 685 -25.37 14.59 5.87
CA ASN A 685 -25.60 13.16 5.68
C ASN A 685 -24.35 12.51 5.07
N TYR A 686 -23.94 11.36 5.59
CA TYR A 686 -22.72 10.67 5.11
C TYR A 686 -23.01 9.31 4.48
N ASN A 687 -24.27 8.95 4.25
CA ASN A 687 -24.61 7.66 3.67
C ASN A 687 -24.22 7.53 2.19
N HIS A 688 -23.85 8.62 1.52
CA HIS A 688 -23.36 8.61 0.15
C HIS A 688 -21.83 8.46 0.05
N VAL A 689 -21.12 8.43 1.19
CA VAL A 689 -19.66 8.37 1.17
C VAL A 689 -19.21 6.99 0.67
N LEU A 690 -18.48 7.00 -0.44
CA LEU A 690 -17.81 5.84 -1.02
C LEU A 690 -16.37 5.82 -0.54
N PHE A 691 -15.99 4.83 0.26
CA PHE A 691 -14.60 4.69 0.70
C PHE A 691 -13.77 4.03 -0.41
N PRO A 692 -12.68 4.67 -0.90
CA PRO A 692 -11.97 4.20 -2.09
C PRO A 692 -11.17 2.90 -1.87
N SER A 693 -11.23 2.31 -0.68
CA SER A 693 -10.28 1.31 -0.22
C SER A 693 -10.97 0.21 0.61
N ASP A 694 -10.22 -0.81 0.99
CA ASP A 694 -10.71 -1.85 1.90
C ASP A 694 -10.54 -1.39 3.36
N ARG A 695 -11.66 -1.19 4.07
CA ARG A 695 -11.66 -0.74 5.47
C ARG A 695 -11.08 -1.77 6.45
N ARG A 696 -10.88 -3.02 6.02
CA ARG A 696 -10.19 -4.02 6.81
C ARG A 696 -8.69 -3.71 6.97
N ASN A 697 -8.13 -2.88 6.10
CA ASN A 697 -6.78 -2.34 6.30
C ASN A 697 -6.80 -1.24 7.37
N CYS A 698 -6.73 -1.62 8.65
CA CYS A 698 -6.74 -0.67 9.77
C CYS A 698 -5.60 0.37 9.67
N GLU A 699 -4.44 -0.05 9.16
CA GLU A 699 -3.24 0.79 8.99
C GLU A 699 -3.38 1.82 7.86
N ILE A 700 -4.53 1.91 7.18
CA ILE A 700 -4.85 3.05 6.32
C ILE A 700 -5.03 4.35 7.11
N CYS A 701 -5.34 4.25 8.42
CA CYS A 701 -5.48 5.41 9.31
C CYS A 701 -4.78 5.21 10.65
N HIS A 702 -4.59 3.98 11.10
CA HIS A 702 -4.00 3.69 12.40
C HIS A 702 -2.48 3.54 12.33
N LEU A 703 -1.83 3.95 13.42
CA LEU A 703 -0.45 3.56 13.70
C LEU A 703 -0.39 2.05 14.02
N PRO A 704 0.66 1.33 13.59
CA PRO A 704 0.81 -0.10 13.88
C PRO A 704 0.65 -0.40 15.38
N GLY A 705 -0.15 -1.43 15.68
CA GLY A 705 -0.40 -1.88 17.06
C GLY A 705 -1.41 -1.06 17.87
N THR A 706 -2.03 -0.02 17.30
CA THR A 706 -2.98 0.85 18.04
C THR A 706 -4.46 0.46 17.90
N TYR A 707 -4.78 -0.45 16.98
CA TYR A 707 -6.15 -0.89 16.67
C TYR A 707 -6.51 -2.27 17.24
N GLY A 708 -5.56 -2.96 17.88
CA GLY A 708 -5.76 -4.28 18.49
C GLY A 708 -6.40 -4.23 19.88
N LEU A 709 -6.80 -5.40 20.39
CA LEU A 709 -7.27 -5.58 21.76
C LEU A 709 -6.21 -6.29 22.64
N PRO A 710 -6.11 -5.92 23.93
CA PRO A 710 -6.92 -4.92 24.65
C PRO A 710 -6.60 -3.47 24.26
N LEU A 711 -7.62 -2.60 24.29
CA LEU A 711 -7.40 -1.16 24.15
C LEU A 711 -6.58 -0.61 25.33
N ALA A 712 -6.00 0.57 25.13
CA ALA A 712 -5.29 1.30 26.19
C ALA A 712 -6.16 1.46 27.45
N ALA A 713 -5.53 1.51 28.63
CA ALA A 713 -6.24 1.73 29.88
C ALA A 713 -6.70 3.20 30.00
N GLY A 714 -7.75 3.45 30.80
CA GLY A 714 -8.22 4.81 31.12
C GLY A 714 -9.06 5.48 30.02
N LEU A 715 -9.56 4.74 29.04
CA LEU A 715 -10.45 5.26 28.01
C LEU A 715 -11.84 5.56 28.57
N ALA A 716 -12.40 6.71 28.18
CA ALA A 716 -13.75 7.06 28.57
C ALA A 716 -14.78 6.40 27.64
N PRO A 717 -15.90 5.89 28.19
CA PRO A 717 -17.00 5.37 27.36
C PRO A 717 -17.64 6.51 26.55
N THR A 718 -18.15 6.19 25.36
CA THR A 718 -18.96 7.13 24.59
C THR A 718 -20.29 7.34 25.32
N ARG A 719 -20.66 8.59 25.60
CA ARG A 719 -21.90 8.95 26.29
C ARG A 719 -22.80 9.75 25.36
N ILE A 720 -24.03 9.30 25.21
CA ILE A 720 -25.08 10.02 24.48
C ILE A 720 -25.98 10.69 25.50
N THR A 721 -26.05 12.01 25.46
CA THR A 721 -26.86 12.82 26.37
C THR A 721 -27.86 13.67 25.60
N GLN A 722 -29.03 13.92 26.21
CA GLN A 722 -30.04 14.85 25.73
C GLN A 722 -30.63 15.63 26.92
N GLY A 723 -30.62 16.96 26.89
CA GLY A 723 -31.14 17.83 27.94
C GLY A 723 -30.39 17.66 29.26
N GLY A 724 -29.12 17.22 29.23
CA GLY A 724 -28.35 16.84 30.41
C GLY A 724 -28.69 15.46 30.98
N VAL A 725 -29.63 14.72 30.38
CA VAL A 725 -29.96 13.33 30.75
C VAL A 725 -29.09 12.38 29.94
N LEU A 726 -28.47 11.41 30.60
CA LEU A 726 -27.73 10.33 29.95
C LEU A 726 -28.71 9.31 29.36
N LEU A 727 -28.70 9.18 28.03
CA LEU A 727 -29.53 8.23 27.31
C LEU A 727 -28.82 6.88 27.17
N GLU A 728 -27.52 6.91 26.84
CA GLU A 728 -26.75 5.72 26.54
C GLU A 728 -25.29 5.88 26.98
N THR A 729 -24.67 4.76 27.39
CA THR A 729 -23.23 4.65 27.65
C THR A 729 -22.70 3.42 26.94
N ILE A 730 -21.76 3.64 26.03
CA ILE A 730 -21.18 2.61 25.17
C ILE A 730 -19.72 2.43 25.56
N SER A 731 -19.27 1.19 25.78
CA SER A 731 -17.87 0.93 26.14
C SER A 731 -16.93 1.44 25.02
N PRO A 732 -15.68 1.80 25.34
CA PRO A 732 -14.72 2.25 24.33
C PRO A 732 -14.54 1.24 23.18
N THR A 733 -14.49 -0.05 23.48
CA THR A 733 -14.37 -1.13 22.48
C THR A 733 -15.64 -1.28 21.68
N THR A 734 -16.80 -1.38 22.33
CA THR A 734 -18.09 -1.49 21.63
C THR A 734 -18.29 -0.34 20.67
N ALA A 735 -18.04 0.90 21.10
CA ALA A 735 -18.16 2.10 20.28
C ALA A 735 -17.27 2.05 19.03
N ALA A 736 -16.03 1.56 19.16
CA ALA A 736 -15.11 1.43 18.02
C ALA A 736 -15.53 0.35 17.03
N CYS A 737 -16.12 -0.76 17.49
CA CYS A 737 -16.55 -1.86 16.64
C CYS A 737 -17.89 -1.58 15.96
N THR A 738 -18.89 -1.10 16.72
CA THR A 738 -20.26 -0.89 16.21
C THR A 738 -20.39 0.37 15.34
N SER A 739 -19.35 1.19 15.23
CA SER A 739 -19.31 2.28 14.26
C SER A 739 -19.12 1.82 12.81
N CYS A 740 -18.68 0.57 12.61
CA CYS A 740 -18.60 -0.09 11.30
C CYS A 740 -19.52 -1.33 11.26
N HIS A 741 -19.54 -2.11 12.34
CA HIS A 741 -20.37 -3.31 12.50
C HIS A 741 -21.70 -2.96 13.19
N ASP A 742 -22.55 -2.23 12.48
CA ASP A 742 -23.77 -1.62 13.02
C ASP A 742 -25.05 -2.44 12.75
N SER A 743 -24.92 -3.67 12.24
CA SER A 743 -26.06 -4.55 12.03
C SER A 743 -26.78 -4.86 13.35
N PRO A 744 -28.11 -5.11 13.35
CA PRO A 744 -28.83 -5.49 14.56
C PRO A 744 -28.23 -6.70 15.30
N ALA A 745 -27.70 -7.68 14.55
CA ALA A 745 -27.05 -8.85 15.13
C ALA A 745 -25.70 -8.50 15.80
N SER A 746 -24.91 -7.63 15.17
CA SER A 746 -23.63 -7.14 15.71
C SER A 746 -23.84 -6.36 17.01
N ILE A 747 -24.87 -5.51 17.06
CA ILE A 747 -25.21 -4.72 18.26
C ILE A 747 -25.76 -5.60 19.38
N ALA A 748 -26.60 -6.59 19.06
CA ALA A 748 -27.07 -7.56 20.05
C ALA A 748 -25.90 -8.37 20.63
N HIS A 749 -24.98 -8.83 19.78
CA HIS A 749 -23.76 -9.52 20.21
C HIS A 749 -22.90 -8.64 21.13
N SER A 750 -22.59 -7.40 20.72
CA SER A 750 -21.75 -6.51 21.53
C SER A 750 -22.37 -6.19 22.90
N THR A 751 -23.70 -6.03 22.96
CA THR A 751 -24.44 -5.81 24.21
C THR A 751 -24.30 -7.01 25.16
N LEU A 752 -24.35 -8.24 24.64
CA LEU A 752 -24.18 -9.47 25.44
C LEU A 752 -22.74 -9.63 25.96
N MET A 753 -21.76 -9.09 25.25
CA MET A 753 -20.33 -9.17 25.61
C MET A 753 -19.86 -8.06 26.55
N ALA A 754 -20.74 -7.13 26.92
CA ALA A 754 -20.45 -6.04 27.85
C ALA A 754 -21.37 -6.03 29.10
N PRO A 755 -21.62 -7.18 29.79
CA PRO A 755 -22.55 -7.22 30.91
C PRO A 755 -22.07 -6.33 32.07
N GLY A 756 -22.95 -5.45 32.56
CA GLY A 756 -22.62 -4.51 33.63
C GLY A 756 -21.56 -3.47 33.26
N GLY A 757 -21.31 -3.25 31.96
CA GLY A 757 -20.32 -2.29 31.47
C GLY A 757 -18.88 -2.81 31.47
N VAL A 758 -18.66 -4.09 31.76
CA VAL A 758 -17.34 -4.73 31.69
C VAL A 758 -17.18 -5.38 30.31
N ASP A 759 -16.20 -4.90 29.56
CA ASP A 759 -15.92 -5.38 28.21
C ASP A 759 -15.18 -6.72 28.23
N THR A 760 -15.76 -7.75 27.62
CA THR A 760 -15.16 -9.10 27.51
C THR A 760 -14.70 -9.44 26.09
N CYS A 761 -14.72 -8.47 25.16
CA CYS A 761 -14.40 -8.71 23.75
C CYS A 761 -12.97 -9.23 23.55
N VAL A 762 -12.01 -8.80 24.40
CA VAL A 762 -10.59 -9.19 24.33
C VAL A 762 -10.37 -10.70 24.41
N PHE A 763 -11.25 -11.47 25.05
CA PHE A 763 -11.06 -12.92 25.16
C PHE A 763 -11.21 -13.63 23.82
N CYS A 764 -12.02 -13.09 22.90
CA CYS A 764 -12.27 -13.67 21.58
C CYS A 764 -11.56 -12.90 20.46
N HIS A 765 -11.45 -11.58 20.61
CA HIS A 765 -10.93 -10.66 19.59
C HIS A 765 -9.54 -10.08 19.92
N GLY A 766 -8.97 -10.47 21.06
CA GLY A 766 -7.59 -10.10 21.41
C GLY A 766 -6.56 -10.74 20.49
N VAL A 767 -5.35 -10.19 20.52
CA VAL A 767 -4.23 -10.75 19.75
C VAL A 767 -3.98 -12.22 20.15
N GLY A 768 -3.95 -13.12 19.16
CA GLY A 768 -3.79 -14.56 19.32
C GLY A 768 -5.05 -15.31 19.76
N ALA A 769 -6.20 -14.63 19.91
CA ALA A 769 -7.48 -15.27 20.20
C ALA A 769 -8.12 -15.89 18.94
N GLU A 770 -9.20 -16.65 19.11
CA GLU A 770 -9.86 -17.38 18.02
C GLU A 770 -10.36 -16.46 16.88
N ALA A 771 -10.86 -15.27 17.23
CA ALA A 771 -11.35 -14.27 16.30
C ALA A 771 -10.52 -12.98 16.39
N ASP A 772 -9.20 -13.12 16.50
CA ASP A 772 -8.23 -12.01 16.48
C ASP A 772 -8.55 -11.01 15.35
N ILE A 773 -8.56 -9.72 15.70
CA ILE A 773 -8.83 -8.61 14.79
C ILE A 773 -7.89 -8.65 13.58
N THR A 774 -6.61 -8.93 13.79
CA THR A 774 -5.58 -8.96 12.71
C THR A 774 -5.82 -10.09 11.70
N VAL A 775 -6.42 -11.19 12.15
CA VAL A 775 -6.75 -12.34 11.29
C VAL A 775 -8.08 -12.11 10.57
N THR A 776 -9.10 -11.63 11.31
CA THR A 776 -10.45 -11.41 10.77
C THR A 776 -10.53 -10.23 9.80
N HIS A 777 -9.64 -9.25 9.94
CA HIS A 777 -9.48 -8.13 9.01
C HIS A 777 -8.33 -8.34 8.01
N GLN A 778 -7.77 -9.55 7.93
CA GLN A 778 -6.75 -9.83 6.93
C GLN A 778 -7.35 -9.71 5.52
N MET A 779 -6.71 -8.89 4.68
CA MET A 779 -7.10 -8.76 3.29
C MET A 779 -6.71 -10.00 2.49
N ALA A 780 -7.46 -10.27 1.43
CA ALA A 780 -7.07 -11.28 0.46
C ALA A 780 -5.70 -10.93 -0.15
N PRO A 781 -4.81 -11.92 -0.35
CA PRO A 781 -3.45 -11.69 -0.84
C PRO A 781 -3.40 -11.16 -2.28
#